data_AF-A0A8J3FB43-F1
#
_entry.id   AF-A0A8J3FB43-F1
#
_cell.length_a   1.000
_cell.length_b   1.000
_cell.length_c   1.000
_cell.angle_alpha   90.00
_cell.angle_beta   90.00
_cell.angle_gamma   90.00
#
_symmetry.space_group_name_H-M   'P 1'
#
loop_
_entity.id
_entity.type
_entity.pdbx_description
1 polymer ?
#
loop_
_entity_poly.entity_id
_entity_poly.type
_entity_poly.pdbx_seq_one_letter_code
_entity_poly.pdbx_strand_id
1 'polypeptide(L)'
;MTSGYVNLVLHAHLPYVRHLCADRLEHRWLFEAITECYLPLLDVLEGLVRDRIPFRLTFSLSPTLMAMLADPLLQDRYVDHLRRLIALAEAEIAHHRGRGPYAALAEGYRERFAYLRDIYENRYGRNLLVPLKRLAEQGALELITTTATHAFLPYCATEEMVRAQIAVGLREFARHMGFCPQGLWLPECAYRPGLGRVLRAFGLRYTFVDAHALRCAVPTPPHDVYAPVETPEGVAVFARDPKASAQVWSRFTGYPGDPDYREYHRDIGYERPQAYLDRYLEPAGVRAPTGIKYWRVTGRSETKEPYVPERANARARAHAAHFWHARRTELTVLAERMATPPVATVPFDAELFGHWWYEGPRFLDALLREAASDGAVAFTTPSRYLDRHPPCHKAELPFSSWGRNGYGEVWLNGKNDGIYPLLHRRERAMIRVAERYRTASAWQKRALCQALRELLLAQSSDWPFILDGQTAVSYATERVRMHVQRFDALVGMVEGTHPRDEAKLALWEAETNPFAIDGVLINQLAAWAGIKPAAVWPAPVKRVLLLTWEFPPRIVGGLARHVAELSRALVRQGVEVHVLTCAVPGTASEEVWHGVRVFRVPVAFVRDDAFLHWVDQFNLATVAKAGELLEQYAYDCLHAHDWLVERAARALQRAARLPLVTTIHATEHGRFGGLHTALQRAIHGREAALVASSDHVIVCSQAMRREVRRLFAVPPERLSVIPNGVDRTAFRGANGAAARAQLGLPPGKRLVVFVGRLVHEKGVHVLMSAVPEIVAHCPDVHVVVVGKGPMLPHLEDQARAMGIAERVTFTGFVPDALRNGLLVAADVAVFPSLYEPFGIVALEAMAAGAPVVVSHTGGLAEIVRHEENGLTAYPGHARSLAEQVVRVLTDERLRGRIAEVSAREVATVYDWDGIARRTLEAYRAALRQKQAATRTS
;
A
#
# COMPACT_ATOMS: atom_id res chain seq x y z
N MET A 1 -19.09 -12.87 -23.26
CA MET A 1 -17.65 -12.65 -23.02
C MET A 1 -17.32 -11.26 -23.52
N THR A 2 -16.46 -10.51 -22.82
CA THR A 2 -16.03 -9.17 -23.24
C THR A 2 -15.31 -9.26 -24.59
N SER A 3 -15.74 -8.48 -25.58
CA SER A 3 -15.23 -8.50 -26.95
C SER A 3 -13.93 -7.70 -27.12
N GLY A 4 -13.62 -6.75 -26.25
CA GLY A 4 -12.37 -5.99 -26.30
C GLY A 4 -12.11 -5.18 -25.03
N TYR A 5 -10.93 -4.59 -24.94
CA TYR A 5 -10.48 -3.89 -23.75
C TYR A 5 -9.93 -2.49 -24.02
N VAL A 6 -10.12 -1.58 -23.07
CA VAL A 6 -9.42 -0.30 -23.02
C VAL A 6 -8.45 -0.31 -21.83
N ASN A 7 -7.18 -0.04 -22.10
CA ASN A 7 -6.14 0.14 -21.09
C ASN A 7 -5.82 1.63 -20.99
N LEU A 8 -6.47 2.33 -20.06
CA LEU A 8 -6.24 3.75 -19.79
C LEU A 8 -5.10 3.89 -18.77
N VAL A 9 -4.06 4.64 -19.15
CA VAL A 9 -2.84 4.83 -18.36
C VAL A 9 -2.68 6.31 -18.05
N LEU A 10 -2.61 6.66 -16.76
CA LEU A 10 -2.32 8.02 -16.31
C LEU A 10 -0.89 8.09 -15.80
N HIS A 11 -0.06 8.92 -16.40
CA HIS A 11 1.33 9.13 -15.99
C HIS A 11 1.46 10.43 -15.20
N ALA A 12 1.68 10.32 -13.89
CA ALA A 12 1.91 11.46 -13.02
C ALA A 12 3.41 11.63 -12.76
N HIS A 13 3.94 12.78 -13.16
CA HIS A 13 5.35 13.09 -13.04
C HIS A 13 5.58 14.57 -12.81
N LEU A 14 6.50 14.88 -11.89
CA LEU A 14 7.12 16.18 -11.77
C LEU A 14 8.64 16.01 -11.54
N PRO A 15 9.47 16.93 -12.05
CA PRO A 15 10.88 17.01 -11.66
C PRO A 15 10.98 17.14 -10.14
N TYR A 16 12.09 16.68 -9.56
CA TYR A 16 12.31 16.89 -8.13
C TYR A 16 12.56 18.39 -7.87
N VAL A 17 11.58 19.05 -7.26
CA VAL A 17 11.59 20.47 -6.93
C VAL A 17 11.30 20.62 -5.44
N ARG A 18 12.35 20.49 -4.63
CA ARG A 18 12.30 20.73 -3.19
C ARG A 18 13.45 21.66 -2.81
N HIS A 19 13.12 22.77 -2.17
CA HIS A 19 14.09 23.79 -1.75
C HIS A 19 13.83 24.14 -0.29
N LEU A 20 14.89 24.31 0.51
CA LEU A 20 14.74 24.69 1.91
C LEU A 20 14.22 26.12 2.08
N CYS A 21 14.53 27.04 1.16
CA CYS A 21 13.93 28.36 1.14
C CYS A 21 12.47 28.31 0.66
N ALA A 22 11.62 29.16 1.24
CA ALA A 22 10.17 29.16 1.02
C ALA A 22 9.74 30.00 -0.20
N ASP A 23 10.62 30.86 -0.71
CA ASP A 23 10.37 31.88 -1.73
C ASP A 23 10.57 31.40 -3.18
N ARG A 24 10.54 30.09 -3.42
CA ARG A 24 10.82 29.51 -4.74
C ARG A 24 9.55 29.23 -5.51
N LEU A 25 9.43 29.85 -6.69
CA LEU A 25 8.25 29.76 -7.55
C LEU A 25 7.96 28.33 -7.99
N GLU A 26 8.96 27.48 -8.10
CA GLU A 26 8.81 26.15 -8.68
C GLU A 26 8.07 25.17 -7.74
N HIS A 27 7.98 25.47 -6.42
CA HIS A 27 7.09 24.70 -5.53
C HIS A 27 5.62 24.78 -5.96
N ARG A 28 5.25 25.84 -6.69
CA ARG A 28 3.88 26.02 -7.20
C ARG A 28 3.49 24.93 -8.20
N TRP A 29 4.42 24.40 -8.99
CA TRP A 29 4.12 23.31 -9.93
C TRP A 29 3.53 22.09 -9.21
N LEU A 30 4.12 21.73 -8.06
CA LEU A 30 3.62 20.65 -7.22
C LEU A 30 2.26 21.01 -6.61
N PHE A 31 2.10 22.22 -6.08
CA PHE A 31 0.86 22.62 -5.40
C PHE A 31 -0.32 22.78 -6.36
N GLU A 32 -0.08 23.27 -7.57
CA GLU A 32 -1.06 23.36 -8.66
C GLU A 32 -1.45 21.94 -9.11
N ALA A 33 -0.50 21.04 -9.32
CA ALA A 33 -0.78 19.65 -9.68
C ALA A 33 -1.59 18.93 -8.59
N ILE A 34 -1.28 19.14 -7.30
CA ILE A 34 -2.06 18.56 -6.20
C ILE A 34 -3.50 19.12 -6.19
N THR A 35 -3.65 20.45 -6.28
CA THR A 35 -4.94 21.14 -6.13
C THR A 35 -5.87 20.92 -7.32
N GLU A 36 -5.34 20.99 -8.53
CA GLU A 36 -6.14 20.95 -9.75
C GLU A 36 -6.28 19.52 -10.31
N CYS A 37 -5.31 18.64 -10.09
CA CYS A 37 -5.29 17.29 -10.66
C CYS A 37 -5.40 16.18 -9.60
N TYR A 38 -4.40 15.98 -8.74
CA TYR A 38 -4.30 14.75 -7.95
C TYR A 38 -5.42 14.60 -6.91
N LEU A 39 -5.74 15.65 -6.15
CA LEU A 39 -6.85 15.60 -5.18
C LEU A 39 -8.20 15.39 -5.88
N PRO A 40 -8.56 16.16 -6.93
CA PRO A 40 -9.78 15.92 -7.69
C PRO A 40 -9.89 14.53 -8.31
N LEU A 41 -8.79 14.01 -8.86
CA LEU A 41 -8.76 12.64 -9.40
C LEU A 41 -9.02 11.61 -8.29
N LEU A 42 -8.34 11.73 -7.14
CA LEU A 42 -8.54 10.80 -6.02
C LEU A 42 -9.99 10.85 -5.50
N ASP A 43 -10.58 12.04 -5.40
CA ASP A 43 -11.98 12.20 -4.96
C ASP A 43 -12.97 11.53 -5.94
N VAL A 44 -12.73 11.66 -7.25
CA VAL A 44 -13.51 10.96 -8.29
C VAL A 44 -13.35 9.44 -8.16
N LEU A 45 -12.11 8.94 -8.06
CA LEU A 45 -11.84 7.50 -8.02
C LEU A 45 -12.39 6.84 -6.74
N GLU A 46 -12.21 7.47 -5.57
CA GLU A 46 -12.84 7.01 -4.33
C GLU A 46 -14.37 7.12 -4.39
N GLY A 47 -14.90 8.15 -5.07
CA GLY A 47 -16.34 8.30 -5.32
C GLY A 47 -16.91 7.14 -6.13
N LEU A 48 -16.23 6.72 -7.21
CA LEU A 48 -16.63 5.56 -8.01
C LEU A 48 -16.61 4.26 -7.18
N VAL A 49 -15.61 4.08 -6.31
CA VAL A 49 -15.57 2.94 -5.39
C VAL A 49 -16.74 2.97 -4.41
N ARG A 50 -17.02 4.14 -3.81
CA ARG A 50 -18.16 4.34 -2.89
C ARG A 50 -19.49 4.01 -3.56
N ASP A 51 -19.64 4.40 -4.82
CA ASP A 51 -20.84 4.17 -5.62
C ASP A 51 -20.87 2.76 -6.24
N ARG A 52 -19.89 1.91 -5.93
CA ARG A 52 -19.75 0.51 -6.40
C ARG A 52 -19.65 0.38 -7.92
N ILE A 53 -19.07 1.37 -8.59
CA ILE A 53 -18.81 1.34 -10.02
C ILE A 53 -17.53 0.53 -10.27
N PRO A 54 -17.58 -0.62 -10.97
CA PRO A 54 -16.39 -1.39 -11.28
C PRO A 54 -15.56 -0.68 -12.36
N PHE A 55 -14.35 -0.24 -12.03
CA PHE A 55 -13.41 0.31 -13.01
C PHE A 55 -12.01 -0.26 -12.81
N ARG A 56 -11.18 -0.15 -13.85
CA ARG A 56 -9.77 -0.57 -13.83
C ARG A 56 -8.92 0.46 -14.57
N LEU A 57 -7.87 0.96 -13.94
CA LEU A 57 -6.96 1.94 -14.53
C LEU A 57 -5.52 1.65 -14.16
N THR A 58 -4.59 2.04 -15.02
CA THR A 58 -3.16 2.03 -14.69
C THR A 58 -2.73 3.43 -14.29
N PHE A 59 -2.02 3.56 -13.18
CA PHE A 59 -1.52 4.84 -12.70
C PHE A 59 -0.01 4.75 -12.45
N SER A 60 0.77 5.51 -13.21
CA SER A 60 2.22 5.61 -13.09
C SER A 60 2.59 6.80 -12.22
N LEU A 61 3.45 6.59 -11.21
CA LEU A 61 3.96 7.64 -10.34
C LEU A 61 5.48 7.70 -10.44
N SER A 62 6.04 8.87 -10.74
CA SER A 62 7.50 9.01 -10.71
C SER A 62 8.05 8.97 -9.27
N PRO A 63 9.22 8.37 -9.06
CA PRO A 63 9.92 8.40 -7.77
C PRO A 63 10.14 9.80 -7.21
N THR A 64 10.48 10.77 -8.07
CA THR A 64 10.61 12.19 -7.69
C THR A 64 9.31 12.75 -7.11
N LEU A 65 8.18 12.47 -7.74
CA LEU A 65 6.87 12.92 -7.29
C LEU A 65 6.49 12.25 -5.98
N MET A 66 6.67 10.93 -5.85
CA MET A 66 6.37 10.22 -4.60
C MET A 66 7.20 10.76 -3.43
N ALA A 67 8.49 11.03 -3.66
CA ALA A 67 9.36 11.64 -2.65
C ALA A 67 8.85 13.02 -2.20
N MET A 68 8.39 13.86 -3.14
CA MET A 68 7.84 15.18 -2.82
C MET A 68 6.47 15.12 -2.12
N LEU A 69 5.57 14.22 -2.55
CA LEU A 69 4.25 14.04 -1.92
C LEU A 69 4.34 13.50 -0.49
N ALA A 70 5.42 12.78 -0.17
CA ALA A 70 5.68 12.24 1.15
C ALA A 70 6.57 13.14 2.04
N ASP A 71 7.04 14.28 1.53
CA ASP A 71 7.97 15.15 2.26
C ASP A 71 7.20 16.09 3.22
N PRO A 72 7.47 16.03 4.55
CA PRO A 72 6.72 16.83 5.53
C PRO A 72 6.81 18.34 5.32
N LEU A 73 7.96 18.84 4.85
CA LEU A 73 8.14 20.27 4.58
C LEU A 73 7.21 20.73 3.45
N LEU A 74 7.12 19.95 2.37
CA LEU A 74 6.21 20.25 1.26
C LEU A 74 4.74 20.07 1.64
N GLN A 75 4.41 19.10 2.49
CA GLN A 75 3.06 18.89 3.01
C GLN A 75 2.57 20.10 3.82
N ASP A 76 3.40 20.62 4.74
CA ASP A 76 3.06 21.79 5.55
C ASP A 76 2.92 23.05 4.68
N ARG A 77 3.84 23.25 3.73
CA ARG A 77 3.76 24.38 2.78
C ARG A 77 2.52 24.31 1.90
N TYR A 78 2.09 23.11 1.49
CA TYR A 78 0.89 22.95 0.71
C TYR A 78 -0.39 23.31 1.50
N VAL A 79 -0.44 22.99 2.80
CA VAL A 79 -1.55 23.43 3.67
C VAL A 79 -1.61 24.95 3.75
N ASP A 80 -0.46 25.61 3.92
CA ASP A 80 -0.40 27.08 3.95
C ASP A 80 -0.75 27.70 2.59
N HIS A 81 -0.38 27.05 1.49
CA HIS A 81 -0.81 27.44 0.15
C HIS A 81 -2.34 27.41 0.01
N LEU A 82 -3.00 26.32 0.43
CA LEU A 82 -4.46 26.22 0.41
C LEU A 82 -5.14 27.28 1.30
N ARG A 83 -4.60 27.55 2.51
CA ARG A 83 -5.11 28.60 3.39
C ARG A 83 -5.09 29.97 2.71
N ARG A 84 -4.00 30.28 1.99
CA ARG A 84 -3.86 31.51 1.23
C ARG A 84 -4.81 31.60 0.04
N LEU A 85 -5.01 30.49 -0.70
CA LEU A 85 -6.00 30.44 -1.78
C LEU A 85 -7.43 30.63 -1.28
N ILE A 86 -7.78 30.06 -0.10
CA ILE A 86 -9.08 30.29 0.53
C ILE A 86 -9.24 31.78 0.88
N ALA A 87 -8.24 32.41 1.49
CA ALA A 87 -8.28 33.84 1.82
C ALA A 87 -8.38 34.72 0.56
N LEU A 88 -7.69 34.37 -0.52
CA LEU A 88 -7.79 35.05 -1.81
C LEU A 88 -9.19 34.90 -2.41
N ALA A 89 -9.79 33.70 -2.34
CA ALA A 89 -11.16 33.47 -2.82
C ALA A 89 -12.19 34.26 -2.00
N GLU A 90 -12.01 34.39 -0.67
CA GLU A 90 -12.84 35.25 0.19
C GLU A 90 -12.71 36.74 -0.18
N ALA A 91 -11.50 37.20 -0.51
CA ALA A 91 -11.28 38.55 -1.00
C ALA A 91 -11.91 38.79 -2.39
N GLU A 92 -11.92 37.78 -3.26
CA GLU A 92 -12.56 37.84 -4.57
C GLU A 92 -14.09 37.86 -4.48
N ILE A 93 -14.69 37.13 -3.54
CA ILE A 93 -16.14 37.24 -3.23
C ILE A 93 -16.48 38.69 -2.87
N ALA A 94 -15.69 39.31 -1.99
CA ALA A 94 -15.88 40.71 -1.61
C ALA A 94 -15.68 41.66 -2.81
N HIS A 95 -14.67 41.42 -3.65
CA HIS A 95 -14.39 42.20 -4.85
C HIS A 95 -15.54 42.16 -5.87
N HIS A 96 -16.19 41.00 -6.00
CA HIS A 96 -17.29 40.78 -6.94
C HIS A 96 -18.69 41.01 -6.35
N ARG A 97 -18.81 41.58 -5.15
CA ARG A 97 -20.11 41.86 -4.52
C ARG A 97 -21.00 42.68 -5.48
N GLY A 98 -22.18 42.15 -5.81
CA GLY A 98 -23.12 42.76 -6.75
C GLY A 98 -22.81 42.53 -8.25
N ARG A 99 -21.74 41.81 -8.61
CA ARG A 99 -21.35 41.48 -10.00
C ARG A 99 -21.76 40.06 -10.41
N GLY A 100 -23.03 39.73 -10.16
CA GLY A 100 -23.76 38.53 -10.64
C GLY A 100 -22.92 37.24 -10.73
N PRO A 101 -22.56 36.77 -11.94
CA PRO A 101 -21.94 35.46 -12.17
C PRO A 101 -20.54 35.31 -11.54
N TYR A 102 -19.77 36.39 -11.41
CA TYR A 102 -18.40 36.31 -10.89
C TYR A 102 -18.36 36.08 -9.37
N ALA A 103 -19.34 36.61 -8.64
CA ALA A 103 -19.46 36.37 -7.20
C ALA A 103 -19.73 34.88 -6.90
N ALA A 104 -20.65 34.27 -7.66
CA ALA A 104 -20.96 32.85 -7.53
C ALA A 104 -19.77 31.94 -7.89
N LEU A 105 -18.99 32.30 -8.93
CA LEU A 105 -17.76 31.58 -9.27
C LEU A 105 -16.70 31.70 -8.17
N ALA A 106 -16.50 32.88 -7.58
CA ALA A 106 -15.56 33.09 -6.48
C ALA A 106 -15.97 32.27 -5.23
N GLU A 107 -17.28 32.21 -4.94
CA GLU A 107 -17.81 31.37 -3.86
C GLU A 107 -17.58 29.88 -4.12
N GLY A 108 -17.82 29.41 -5.36
CA GLY A 108 -17.51 28.04 -5.77
C GLY A 108 -16.02 27.68 -5.62
N TYR A 109 -15.10 28.61 -5.92
CA TYR A 109 -13.67 28.41 -5.68
C TYR A 109 -13.35 28.30 -4.18
N ARG A 110 -13.92 29.19 -3.36
CA ARG A 110 -13.73 29.17 -1.90
C ARG A 110 -14.19 27.84 -1.30
N GLU A 111 -15.39 27.39 -1.65
CA GLU A 111 -15.94 26.10 -1.20
C GLU A 111 -15.07 24.93 -1.66
N ARG A 112 -14.65 24.94 -2.93
CA ARG A 112 -13.76 23.92 -3.47
C ARG A 112 -12.44 23.85 -2.70
N PHE A 113 -11.75 24.97 -2.49
CA PHE A 113 -10.47 24.96 -1.78
C PHE A 113 -10.63 24.54 -0.31
N ALA A 114 -11.72 24.93 0.35
CA ALA A 114 -12.04 24.46 1.69
C ALA A 114 -12.26 22.94 1.72
N TYR A 115 -13.00 22.39 0.75
CA TYR A 115 -13.21 20.94 0.61
C TYR A 115 -11.89 20.20 0.32
N LEU A 116 -11.08 20.69 -0.60
CA LEU A 116 -9.79 20.10 -0.94
C LEU A 116 -8.84 20.07 0.27
N ARG A 117 -8.85 21.14 1.07
CA ARG A 117 -8.10 21.19 2.34
C ARG A 117 -8.61 20.14 3.33
N ASP A 118 -9.92 20.03 3.51
CA ASP A 118 -10.52 19.05 4.42
C ASP A 118 -10.15 17.60 4.04
N ILE A 119 -10.31 17.21 2.78
CA ILE A 119 -9.96 15.85 2.36
C ILE A 119 -8.44 15.61 2.45
N TYR A 120 -7.61 16.61 2.16
CA TYR A 120 -6.17 16.47 2.26
C TYR A 120 -5.72 16.29 3.71
N GLU A 121 -6.15 17.16 4.63
CA GLU A 121 -5.74 17.12 6.03
C GLU A 121 -6.41 15.99 6.81
N ASN A 122 -7.74 15.89 6.73
CA ASN A 122 -8.53 15.03 7.61
C ASN A 122 -8.75 13.62 7.05
N ARG A 123 -8.98 13.48 5.74
CA ARG A 123 -9.23 12.16 5.13
C ARG A 123 -7.93 11.44 4.75
N TYR A 124 -6.96 12.16 4.21
CA TYR A 124 -5.70 11.58 3.70
C TYR A 124 -4.50 11.76 4.62
N GLY A 125 -4.64 12.49 5.74
CA GLY A 125 -3.54 12.71 6.68
C GLY A 125 -2.34 13.40 6.03
N ARG A 126 -2.60 14.32 5.10
CA ARG A 126 -1.62 15.06 4.28
C ARG A 126 -0.76 14.21 3.35
N ASN A 127 -1.10 12.94 3.12
CA ASN A 127 -0.31 12.05 2.27
C ASN A 127 -1.16 11.38 1.17
N LEU A 128 -1.01 11.86 -0.07
CA LEU A 128 -1.76 11.36 -1.22
C LEU A 128 -1.38 9.94 -1.64
N LEU A 129 -0.24 9.42 -1.19
CA LEU A 129 0.16 8.03 -1.48
C LEU A 129 -0.74 7.02 -0.75
N VAL A 130 -1.35 7.42 0.36
CA VAL A 130 -2.26 6.57 1.16
C VAL A 130 -3.53 6.18 0.38
N PRO A 131 -4.34 7.11 -0.16
CA PRO A 131 -5.51 6.75 -0.96
C PRO A 131 -5.13 6.02 -2.26
N LEU A 132 -4.01 6.37 -2.92
CA LEU A 132 -3.51 5.63 -4.09
C LEU A 132 -3.24 4.16 -3.76
N LYS A 133 -2.53 3.90 -2.66
CA LYS A 133 -2.26 2.53 -2.19
C LYS A 133 -3.56 1.79 -1.87
N ARG A 134 -4.51 2.44 -1.21
CA ARG A 134 -5.82 1.85 -0.90
C ARG A 134 -6.58 1.43 -2.16
N LEU A 135 -6.63 2.30 -3.18
CA LEU A 135 -7.27 2.00 -4.46
C LEU A 135 -6.57 0.82 -5.19
N ALA A 136 -5.25 0.71 -5.04
CA ALA A 136 -4.49 -0.42 -5.57
C ALA A 136 -4.78 -1.74 -4.83
N GLU A 137 -4.87 -1.69 -3.50
CA GLU A 137 -5.20 -2.85 -2.67
C GLU A 137 -6.61 -3.39 -2.93
N GLN A 138 -7.55 -2.51 -3.31
CA GLN A 138 -8.89 -2.86 -3.75
C GLN A 138 -8.94 -3.40 -5.20
N GLY A 139 -7.81 -3.36 -5.90
CA GLY A 139 -7.68 -3.80 -7.29
C GLY A 139 -8.38 -2.88 -8.29
N ALA A 140 -8.70 -1.63 -7.92
CA ALA A 140 -9.26 -0.61 -8.81
C ALA A 140 -8.16 0.06 -9.65
N LEU A 141 -6.99 0.28 -9.06
CA LEU A 141 -5.80 0.77 -9.75
C LEU A 141 -4.72 -0.32 -9.85
N GLU A 142 -4.05 -0.37 -10.99
CA GLU A 142 -2.71 -0.95 -11.10
C GLU A 142 -1.69 0.18 -10.99
N LEU A 143 -0.93 0.21 -9.90
CA LEU A 143 0.15 1.20 -9.72
C LEU A 143 1.45 0.69 -10.34
N ILE A 144 2.06 1.52 -11.17
CA ILE A 144 3.39 1.32 -11.72
C ILE A 144 4.30 2.51 -11.41
N THR A 145 5.58 2.37 -11.72
CA THR A 145 6.59 3.43 -11.55
C THR A 145 7.30 3.74 -12.86
N THR A 146 8.20 4.70 -12.80
CA THR A 146 9.21 5.00 -13.82
C THR A 146 10.62 4.93 -13.23
N THR A 147 11.62 5.42 -13.97
CA THR A 147 13.00 5.52 -13.49
C THR A 147 13.12 6.58 -12.39
N ALA A 148 14.22 6.54 -11.62
CA ALA A 148 14.46 7.39 -10.46
C ALA A 148 14.15 8.87 -10.70
N THR A 149 14.62 9.42 -11.82
CA THR A 149 14.47 10.84 -12.14
C THR A 149 13.88 11.05 -13.52
N HIS A 150 13.14 10.08 -14.05
CA HIS A 150 12.55 10.16 -15.39
C HIS A 150 13.61 10.45 -16.48
N ALA A 151 14.82 9.91 -16.35
CA ALA A 151 15.88 10.13 -17.31
C ALA A 151 15.57 9.53 -18.69
N PHE A 152 15.89 10.26 -19.77
CA PHE A 152 15.73 9.78 -21.14
C PHE A 152 16.73 8.64 -21.44
N LEU A 153 16.32 7.41 -21.11
CA LEU A 153 17.19 6.23 -21.07
C LEU A 153 18.01 5.98 -22.35
N PRO A 154 17.49 6.23 -23.57
CA PRO A 154 18.28 5.99 -24.77
C PRO A 154 19.58 6.81 -24.86
N TYR A 155 19.65 7.96 -24.19
CA TYR A 155 20.82 8.84 -24.17
C TYR A 155 21.70 8.70 -22.92
N CYS A 156 21.39 7.79 -22.01
CA CYS A 156 22.36 7.34 -21.01
C CYS A 156 23.50 6.59 -21.72
N ALA A 157 24.75 6.98 -21.43
CA ALA A 157 25.93 6.45 -22.13
C ALA A 157 26.28 5.01 -21.72
N THR A 158 25.86 4.59 -20.53
CA THR A 158 26.24 3.30 -19.94
C THR A 158 25.02 2.49 -19.53
N GLU A 159 25.07 1.15 -19.66
CA GLU A 159 23.97 0.27 -19.24
C GLU A 159 23.85 0.26 -17.71
N GLU A 160 24.97 0.37 -16.99
CA GLU A 160 25.03 0.48 -15.53
C GLU A 160 24.22 1.66 -15.03
N MET A 161 24.27 2.80 -15.74
CA MET A 161 23.47 3.97 -15.37
C MET A 161 21.98 3.79 -15.67
N VAL A 162 21.62 3.13 -16.78
CA VAL A 162 20.24 2.72 -17.03
C VAL A 162 19.72 1.79 -15.93
N ARG A 163 20.55 0.83 -15.50
CA ARG A 163 20.25 -0.06 -14.36
C ARG A 163 20.12 0.71 -13.06
N ALA A 164 20.96 1.72 -12.82
CA ALA A 164 20.88 2.59 -11.64
C ALA A 164 19.54 3.32 -11.59
N GLN A 165 19.15 3.95 -12.69
CA GLN A 165 17.89 4.67 -12.87
C GLN A 165 16.68 3.77 -12.58
N ILE A 166 16.66 2.55 -13.13
CA ILE A 166 15.59 1.57 -12.88
C ILE A 166 15.61 1.07 -11.43
N ALA A 167 16.79 0.66 -10.92
CA ALA A 167 16.92 0.10 -9.58
C ALA A 167 16.47 1.10 -8.50
N VAL A 168 16.92 2.35 -8.57
CA VAL A 168 16.52 3.39 -7.63
C VAL A 168 15.03 3.67 -7.74
N GLY A 169 14.48 3.76 -8.95
CA GLY A 169 13.04 4.00 -9.12
C GLY A 169 12.16 2.89 -8.56
N LEU A 170 12.55 1.63 -8.73
CA LEU A 170 11.84 0.48 -8.17
C LEU A 170 11.95 0.43 -6.63
N ARG A 171 13.14 0.71 -6.07
CA ARG A 171 13.33 0.78 -4.61
C ARG A 171 12.45 1.84 -3.99
N GLU A 172 12.39 3.02 -4.61
CA GLU A 172 11.64 4.15 -4.11
C GLU A 172 10.13 3.91 -4.18
N PHE A 173 9.65 3.34 -5.28
CA PHE A 173 8.26 2.88 -5.38
C PHE A 173 7.93 1.86 -4.28
N ALA A 174 8.76 0.82 -4.11
CA ALA A 174 8.52 -0.21 -3.12
C ALA A 174 8.56 0.33 -1.68
N ARG A 175 9.41 1.32 -1.40
CA ARG A 175 9.47 2.01 -0.10
C ARG A 175 8.14 2.66 0.27
N HIS A 176 7.47 3.27 -0.70
CA HIS A 176 6.20 3.94 -0.49
C HIS A 176 4.99 3.01 -0.56
N MET A 177 4.97 2.09 -1.53
CA MET A 177 3.79 1.27 -1.84
C MET A 177 3.79 -0.05 -1.05
N GLY A 178 4.95 -0.57 -0.64
CA GLY A 178 5.10 -1.87 0.03
C GLY A 178 5.21 -3.07 -0.93
N PHE A 179 5.05 -2.86 -2.23
CA PHE A 179 5.18 -3.91 -3.24
C PHE A 179 5.98 -3.43 -4.46
N CYS A 180 6.44 -4.37 -5.29
CA CYS A 180 7.12 -4.06 -6.54
C CYS A 180 6.11 -3.94 -7.69
N PRO A 181 6.28 -2.96 -8.60
CA PRO A 181 5.40 -2.82 -9.75
C PRO A 181 5.72 -3.91 -10.78
N GLN A 182 4.70 -4.35 -11.52
CA GLN A 182 4.87 -5.37 -12.58
C GLN A 182 5.25 -4.75 -13.93
N GLY A 183 4.92 -3.48 -14.14
CA GLY A 183 5.30 -2.71 -15.32
C GLY A 183 6.14 -1.49 -14.99
N LEU A 184 6.79 -0.97 -16.02
CA LEU A 184 7.53 0.30 -15.96
C LEU A 184 7.03 1.23 -17.05
N TRP A 185 6.72 2.47 -16.67
CA TRP A 185 6.59 3.56 -17.63
C TRP A 185 8.00 3.98 -18.04
N LEU A 186 8.36 3.78 -19.31
CA LEU A 186 9.62 4.32 -19.83
C LEU A 186 9.49 5.83 -19.92
N PRO A 187 10.47 6.60 -19.40
CA PRO A 187 10.48 8.04 -19.57
C PRO A 187 10.28 8.40 -21.02
N GLU A 188 9.23 9.17 -21.29
CA GLU A 188 8.87 9.62 -22.64
C GLU A 188 8.51 8.49 -23.63
N CYS A 189 8.08 7.33 -23.11
CA CYS A 189 7.94 6.09 -23.87
C CYS A 189 9.20 5.78 -24.70
N ALA A 190 10.37 6.24 -24.24
CA ALA A 190 11.61 6.21 -24.99
C ALA A 190 12.25 4.83 -24.90
N TYR A 191 12.27 4.12 -26.03
CA TYR A 191 12.80 2.78 -26.15
C TYR A 191 14.05 2.78 -27.03
N ARG A 192 15.02 1.92 -26.69
CA ARG A 192 16.12 1.54 -27.59
C ARG A 192 16.29 0.01 -27.60
N PRO A 193 16.76 -0.59 -28.71
CA PRO A 193 17.06 -2.02 -28.75
C PRO A 193 17.92 -2.49 -27.56
N GLY A 194 17.60 -3.68 -27.04
CA GLY A 194 18.27 -4.27 -25.87
C GLY A 194 17.72 -3.81 -24.50
N LEU A 195 16.83 -2.82 -24.44
CA LEU A 195 16.25 -2.39 -23.16
C LEU A 195 15.36 -3.48 -22.54
N GLY A 196 14.68 -4.30 -23.35
CA GLY A 196 13.90 -5.46 -22.89
C GLY A 196 14.69 -6.40 -21.96
N ARG A 197 15.96 -6.68 -22.30
CA ARG A 197 16.89 -7.45 -21.45
C ARG A 197 17.07 -6.84 -20.06
N VAL A 198 17.24 -5.53 -19.98
CA VAL A 198 17.47 -4.80 -18.72
C VAL A 198 16.19 -4.84 -17.89
N LEU A 199 15.04 -4.54 -18.49
CA LEU A 199 13.74 -4.58 -17.80
C LEU A 199 13.45 -5.98 -17.24
N ARG A 200 13.67 -7.04 -18.04
CA ARG A 200 13.49 -8.42 -17.61
C ARG A 200 14.37 -8.78 -16.42
N ALA A 201 15.61 -8.30 -16.38
CA ALA A 201 16.53 -8.54 -15.27
C ALA A 201 16.05 -7.95 -13.93
N PHE A 202 15.17 -6.95 -13.96
CA PHE A 202 14.50 -6.39 -12.78
C PHE A 202 13.14 -7.03 -12.48
N GLY A 203 12.73 -8.06 -13.23
CA GLY A 203 11.45 -8.76 -13.03
C GLY A 203 10.24 -8.01 -13.59
N LEU A 204 10.46 -7.00 -14.43
CA LEU A 204 9.37 -6.25 -15.08
C LEU A 204 8.76 -7.10 -16.21
N ARG A 205 7.43 -7.15 -16.23
CA ARG A 205 6.63 -7.94 -17.18
C ARG A 205 6.27 -7.14 -18.42
N TYR A 206 6.08 -5.82 -18.30
CA TYR A 206 5.63 -5.01 -19.43
C TYR A 206 6.10 -3.55 -19.40
N THR A 207 5.99 -2.89 -20.55
CA THR A 207 6.25 -1.46 -20.76
C THR A 207 5.36 -0.86 -21.87
N PHE A 208 5.46 0.45 -22.06
CA PHE A 208 4.76 1.23 -23.08
C PHE A 208 5.72 1.84 -24.11
N VAL A 209 5.26 1.96 -25.35
CA VAL A 209 5.98 2.60 -26.47
C VAL A 209 5.02 3.40 -27.35
N ASP A 210 5.57 4.23 -28.24
CA ASP A 210 4.76 4.89 -29.27
C ASP A 210 4.29 3.92 -30.37
N ALA A 211 3.19 4.26 -31.05
CA ALA A 211 2.59 3.48 -32.13
C ALA A 211 3.59 3.05 -33.22
N HIS A 212 4.48 3.96 -33.64
CA HIS A 212 5.42 3.63 -34.72
C HIS A 212 6.46 2.58 -34.32
N ALA A 213 6.71 2.37 -33.02
CA ALA A 213 7.64 1.36 -32.55
C ALA A 213 7.19 -0.04 -32.97
N LEU A 214 5.87 -0.33 -32.89
CA LEU A 214 5.31 -1.61 -33.35
C LEU A 214 5.21 -1.67 -34.88
N ARG A 215 4.79 -0.58 -35.53
CA ARG A 215 4.67 -0.52 -37.01
C ARG A 215 6.00 -0.72 -37.73
N CYS A 216 7.09 -0.32 -37.10
CA CYS A 216 8.45 -0.48 -37.60
C CYS A 216 9.20 -1.66 -36.94
N ALA A 217 8.52 -2.50 -36.17
CA ALA A 217 9.13 -3.66 -35.53
C ALA A 217 9.41 -4.79 -36.53
N VAL A 218 10.34 -5.68 -36.17
CA VAL A 218 10.76 -6.81 -36.99
C VAL A 218 10.58 -8.13 -36.24
N PRO A 219 9.74 -9.07 -36.73
CA PRO A 219 8.76 -8.88 -37.80
C PRO A 219 7.65 -7.91 -37.39
N THR A 220 6.98 -7.29 -38.37
CA THR A 220 5.89 -6.35 -38.10
C THR A 220 4.68 -7.10 -37.52
N PRO A 221 4.12 -6.66 -36.39
CA PRO A 221 3.00 -7.34 -35.74
C PRO A 221 1.71 -7.26 -36.58
N PRO A 222 0.89 -8.33 -36.62
CA PRO A 222 -0.28 -8.40 -37.50
C PRO A 222 -1.49 -7.57 -37.04
N HIS A 223 -1.47 -7.05 -35.81
CA HIS A 223 -2.62 -6.40 -35.17
C HIS A 223 -2.38 -4.92 -34.82
N ASP A 224 -1.46 -4.27 -35.54
CA ASP A 224 -1.04 -2.87 -35.31
C ASP A 224 -0.79 -2.61 -33.80
N VAL A 225 -1.47 -1.64 -33.20
CA VAL A 225 -1.33 -1.24 -31.79
C VAL A 225 -2.32 -1.93 -30.84
N TYR A 226 -3.21 -2.79 -31.36
CA TYR A 226 -4.35 -3.35 -30.60
C TYR A 226 -4.07 -4.70 -29.94
N ALA A 227 -2.81 -5.16 -29.97
CA ALA A 227 -2.35 -6.31 -29.21
C ALA A 227 -0.92 -6.05 -28.71
N PRO A 228 -0.59 -6.43 -27.46
CA PRO A 228 0.78 -6.33 -27.00
C PRO A 228 1.66 -7.34 -27.75
N VAL A 229 2.93 -6.96 -27.93
CA VAL A 229 3.98 -7.85 -28.45
C VAL A 229 5.00 -8.14 -27.37
N GLU A 230 5.71 -9.24 -27.48
CA GLU A 230 6.80 -9.59 -26.56
C GLU A 230 8.16 -9.27 -27.19
N THR A 231 9.05 -8.61 -26.45
CA THR A 231 10.45 -8.48 -26.89
C THR A 231 11.12 -9.86 -26.90
N PRO A 232 12.25 -10.07 -27.62
CA PRO A 232 12.94 -11.35 -27.61
C PRO A 232 13.26 -11.89 -26.21
N GLU A 233 13.46 -11.00 -25.24
CA GLU A 233 13.80 -11.31 -23.84
C GLU A 233 12.60 -11.53 -22.92
N GLY A 234 11.36 -11.49 -23.43
CA GLY A 234 10.17 -11.83 -22.64
C GLY A 234 9.54 -10.68 -21.85
N VAL A 235 9.58 -9.46 -22.40
CA VAL A 235 8.87 -8.29 -21.85
C VAL A 235 7.75 -7.90 -22.80
N ALA A 236 6.51 -7.81 -22.30
CA ALA A 236 5.37 -7.38 -23.10
C ALA A 236 5.41 -5.85 -23.35
N VAL A 237 4.99 -5.42 -24.54
CA VAL A 237 5.03 -4.03 -24.96
C VAL A 237 3.68 -3.62 -25.50
N PHE A 238 3.10 -2.60 -24.87
CA PHE A 238 1.84 -1.99 -25.30
C PHE A 238 2.14 -0.70 -26.07
N ALA A 239 1.61 -0.57 -27.28
CA ALA A 239 1.73 0.65 -28.05
C ALA A 239 0.55 1.60 -27.81
N ARG A 240 0.83 2.90 -27.78
CA ARG A 240 -0.19 3.95 -27.74
C ARG A 240 -1.12 3.85 -28.96
N ASP A 241 -2.43 3.95 -28.73
CA ASP A 241 -3.42 4.19 -29.79
C ASP A 241 -3.45 5.68 -30.17
N PRO A 242 -2.92 6.06 -31.35
CA PRO A 242 -2.84 7.46 -31.75
C PRO A 242 -4.23 8.07 -32.02
N LYS A 243 -5.23 7.28 -32.41
CA LYS A 243 -6.58 7.79 -32.69
C LYS A 243 -7.29 8.18 -31.39
N ALA A 244 -7.25 7.29 -30.39
CA ALA A 244 -7.81 7.57 -29.08
C ALA A 244 -7.11 8.75 -28.40
N SER A 245 -5.77 8.78 -28.44
CA SER A 245 -5.02 9.90 -27.87
C SER A 245 -5.34 11.23 -28.56
N ALA A 246 -5.49 11.28 -29.89
CA ALA A 246 -5.81 12.50 -30.60
C ALA A 246 -7.18 13.09 -30.25
N GLN A 247 -8.19 12.25 -29.95
CA GLN A 247 -9.53 12.71 -29.54
C GLN A 247 -9.52 13.50 -28.22
N VAL A 248 -8.55 13.25 -27.34
CA VAL A 248 -8.45 13.93 -26.04
C VAL A 248 -7.35 14.99 -26.08
N TRP A 249 -6.17 14.69 -26.63
CA TRP A 249 -4.98 15.54 -26.53
C TRP A 249 -4.83 16.60 -27.63
N SER A 250 -5.57 16.49 -28.74
CA SER A 250 -5.42 17.44 -29.85
C SER A 250 -5.83 18.86 -29.43
N ARG A 251 -4.92 19.83 -29.57
CA ARG A 251 -5.19 21.26 -29.34
C ARG A 251 -6.31 21.81 -30.23
N PHE A 252 -6.49 21.25 -31.42
CA PHE A 252 -7.41 21.79 -32.42
C PHE A 252 -8.72 21.01 -32.53
N THR A 253 -8.69 19.71 -32.23
CA THR A 253 -9.82 18.79 -32.45
C THR A 253 -10.17 17.95 -31.22
N GLY A 254 -9.40 18.08 -30.14
CA GLY A 254 -9.62 17.35 -28.90
C GLY A 254 -10.64 18.02 -27.99
N TYR A 255 -11.19 17.23 -27.06
CA TYR A 255 -12.20 17.71 -26.11
C TYR A 255 -11.81 18.96 -25.33
N PRO A 256 -10.58 19.11 -24.78
CA PRO A 256 -10.22 20.26 -23.94
C PRO A 256 -10.38 21.63 -24.61
N GLY A 257 -10.40 21.69 -25.95
CA GLY A 257 -10.60 22.94 -26.71
C GLY A 257 -12.06 23.40 -26.83
N ASP A 258 -13.01 22.72 -26.19
CA ASP A 258 -14.43 23.03 -26.31
C ASP A 258 -14.76 24.42 -25.73
N PRO A 259 -15.61 25.22 -26.42
CA PRO A 259 -15.93 26.58 -25.99
C PRO A 259 -16.50 26.72 -24.58
N ASP A 260 -17.14 25.67 -24.04
CA ASP A 260 -17.76 25.70 -22.71
C ASP A 260 -16.79 25.36 -21.56
N TYR A 261 -15.59 24.84 -21.85
CA TYR A 261 -14.59 24.53 -20.82
C TYR A 261 -13.84 25.75 -20.29
N ARG A 262 -13.30 25.62 -19.07
CA ARG A 262 -12.53 26.66 -18.40
C ARG A 262 -11.29 27.04 -19.20
N GLU A 263 -11.10 28.34 -19.45
CA GLU A 263 -9.92 28.87 -20.14
C GLU A 263 -8.69 28.78 -19.23
N TYR A 264 -7.66 28.05 -19.69
CA TYR A 264 -6.45 27.83 -18.92
C TYR A 264 -5.59 29.10 -18.82
N HIS A 265 -5.53 29.91 -19.87
CA HIS A 265 -4.58 31.04 -19.98
C HIS A 265 -5.05 32.34 -19.32
N ARG A 266 -6.29 32.41 -18.83
CA ARG A 266 -6.86 33.60 -18.17
C ARG A 266 -7.03 33.35 -16.68
N ASP A 267 -6.14 33.96 -15.90
CA ASP A 267 -6.06 33.78 -14.44
C ASP A 267 -5.95 35.14 -13.74
N ILE A 268 -6.59 35.28 -12.57
CA ILE A 268 -6.57 36.54 -11.82
C ILE A 268 -5.16 36.97 -11.39
N GLY A 269 -4.19 36.05 -11.35
CA GLY A 269 -2.77 36.33 -11.11
C GLY A 269 -2.15 37.28 -12.13
N TYR A 270 -2.72 37.37 -13.33
CA TYR A 270 -2.31 38.30 -14.38
C TYR A 270 -3.28 39.47 -14.55
N GLU A 271 -4.52 39.35 -14.08
CA GLU A 271 -5.57 40.37 -14.25
C GLU A 271 -5.66 41.35 -13.08
N ARG A 272 -5.32 40.94 -11.85
CA ARG A 272 -5.41 41.78 -10.65
C ARG A 272 -4.17 42.65 -10.45
N PRO A 273 -4.28 43.79 -9.74
CA PRO A 273 -3.13 44.60 -9.35
C PRO A 273 -2.15 43.80 -8.48
N GLN A 274 -0.84 43.99 -8.67
CA GLN A 274 0.20 43.26 -7.92
C GLN A 274 0.06 43.44 -6.40
N ALA A 275 -0.14 44.67 -5.93
CA ALA A 275 -0.31 44.99 -4.50
C ALA A 275 -1.56 44.34 -3.84
N TYR A 276 -2.52 43.90 -4.65
CA TYR A 276 -3.66 43.10 -4.18
C TYR A 276 -3.23 41.63 -3.99
N LEU A 277 -2.54 41.07 -4.98
CA LEU A 277 -2.07 39.68 -4.98
C LEU A 277 -0.99 39.41 -3.93
N ASP A 278 -0.09 40.37 -3.67
CA ASP A 278 1.01 40.26 -2.71
C ASP A 278 0.54 40.03 -1.26
N ARG A 279 -0.73 40.30 -0.96
CA ARG A 279 -1.32 40.02 0.36
C ARG A 279 -1.62 38.53 0.58
N TYR A 280 -1.66 37.75 -0.49
CA TYR A 280 -2.11 36.37 -0.49
C TYR A 280 -1.10 35.39 -1.11
N LEU A 281 -0.25 35.84 -2.04
CA LEU A 281 0.67 34.97 -2.79
C LEU A 281 2.12 35.17 -2.36
N GLU A 282 2.89 34.08 -2.38
CA GLU A 282 4.34 34.09 -2.17
C GLU A 282 5.08 33.48 -3.39
N PRO A 283 6.30 33.97 -3.69
CA PRO A 283 6.91 35.20 -3.18
C PRO A 283 6.19 36.47 -3.69
N ALA A 284 6.19 37.54 -2.88
CA ALA A 284 5.60 38.81 -3.27
C ALA A 284 6.35 39.46 -4.45
N GLY A 285 5.63 40.23 -5.28
CA GLY A 285 6.18 40.91 -6.46
C GLY A 285 6.30 40.06 -7.72
N VAL A 286 5.90 38.78 -7.68
CA VAL A 286 5.89 37.89 -8.86
C VAL A 286 4.47 37.60 -9.33
N ARG A 287 4.23 37.75 -10.64
CA ARG A 287 2.97 37.33 -11.28
C ARG A 287 3.03 35.85 -11.67
N ALA A 288 2.07 35.08 -11.20
CA ALA A 288 1.93 33.65 -11.51
C ALA A 288 0.46 33.19 -11.38
N PRO A 289 0.06 32.07 -12.00
CA PRO A 289 -1.32 31.60 -11.99
C PRO A 289 -1.78 31.26 -10.57
N THR A 290 -2.95 31.72 -10.17
CA THR A 290 -3.55 31.47 -8.84
C THR A 290 -4.43 30.23 -8.80
N GLY A 291 -4.89 29.75 -9.95
CA GLY A 291 -5.89 28.68 -10.06
C GLY A 291 -7.34 29.20 -10.04
N ILE A 292 -7.55 30.49 -9.72
CA ILE A 292 -8.87 31.16 -9.81
C ILE A 292 -9.00 31.77 -11.21
N LYS A 293 -9.86 31.15 -12.03
CA LYS A 293 -10.07 31.49 -13.44
C LYS A 293 -11.57 31.63 -13.73
N TYR A 294 -11.99 32.76 -14.28
CA TYR A 294 -13.42 33.09 -14.47
C TYR A 294 -13.92 32.96 -15.91
N TRP A 295 -13.05 32.59 -16.85
CA TRP A 295 -13.34 32.64 -18.28
C TRP A 295 -13.46 31.23 -18.85
N ARG A 296 -14.28 31.08 -19.89
CA ARG A 296 -14.33 29.86 -20.73
C ARG A 296 -13.60 30.07 -22.04
N VAL A 297 -13.25 28.99 -22.73
CA VAL A 297 -12.49 29.02 -23.99
C VAL A 297 -13.16 29.90 -25.05
N THR A 298 -14.50 29.94 -25.14
CA THR A 298 -15.24 30.87 -26.04
C THR A 298 -14.88 30.71 -27.54
N GLY A 299 -14.31 29.57 -27.94
CA GLY A 299 -13.83 29.33 -29.30
C GLY A 299 -12.58 30.15 -29.66
N ARG A 300 -12.45 30.55 -30.93
CA ARG A 300 -11.27 31.28 -31.47
C ARG A 300 -11.30 32.80 -31.22
N SER A 301 -12.29 33.30 -30.49
CA SER A 301 -12.39 34.73 -30.16
C SER A 301 -11.33 35.14 -29.12
N GLU A 302 -10.79 36.35 -29.28
CA GLU A 302 -9.94 37.01 -28.26
C GLU A 302 -10.78 37.52 -27.07
N THR A 303 -12.05 37.83 -27.30
CA THR A 303 -12.98 38.22 -26.23
C THR A 303 -13.57 36.96 -25.62
N LYS A 304 -13.18 36.67 -24.38
CA LYS A 304 -13.65 35.51 -23.61
C LYS A 304 -14.93 35.84 -22.84
N GLU A 305 -15.79 34.84 -22.68
CA GLU A 305 -17.01 34.92 -21.90
C GLU A 305 -16.85 34.26 -20.51
N PRO A 306 -17.75 34.56 -19.55
CA PRO A 306 -17.73 33.95 -18.23
C PRO A 306 -17.88 32.42 -18.28
N TYR A 307 -17.15 31.73 -17.42
CA TYR A 307 -17.23 30.29 -17.23
C TYR A 307 -18.56 29.89 -16.56
N VAL A 308 -19.20 28.83 -17.06
CA VAL A 308 -20.49 28.32 -16.56
C VAL A 308 -20.33 26.83 -16.21
N PRO A 309 -20.12 26.49 -14.92
CA PRO A 309 -19.79 25.13 -14.50
C PRO A 309 -20.79 24.06 -14.95
N GLU A 310 -22.09 24.38 -14.98
CA GLU A 310 -23.15 23.45 -15.35
C GLU A 310 -23.05 23.02 -16.82
N ARG A 311 -22.74 23.97 -17.71
CA ARG A 311 -22.55 23.71 -19.15
C ARG A 311 -21.32 22.87 -19.39
N ALA A 312 -20.21 23.24 -18.74
CA ALA A 312 -18.95 22.51 -18.80
C ALA A 312 -19.12 21.06 -18.31
N ASN A 313 -19.82 20.85 -17.19
CA ASN A 313 -20.12 19.51 -16.67
C ASN A 313 -21.02 18.69 -17.61
N ALA A 314 -22.04 19.31 -18.22
CA ALA A 314 -22.87 18.63 -19.21
C ALA A 314 -22.05 18.23 -20.45
N ARG A 315 -21.10 19.09 -20.85
CA ARG A 315 -20.21 18.83 -21.98
C ARG A 315 -19.22 17.70 -21.71
N ALA A 316 -18.64 17.65 -20.51
CA ALA A 316 -17.76 16.56 -20.07
C ALA A 316 -18.45 15.19 -20.15
N ARG A 317 -19.73 15.10 -19.73
CA ARG A 317 -20.53 13.87 -19.88
C ARG A 317 -20.77 13.49 -21.34
N ALA A 318 -21.11 14.47 -22.19
CA ALA A 318 -21.32 14.22 -23.62
C ALA A 318 -20.03 13.73 -24.32
N HIS A 319 -18.88 14.32 -23.98
CA HIS A 319 -17.58 13.88 -24.50
C HIS A 319 -17.20 12.49 -24.01
N ALA A 320 -17.48 12.16 -22.74
CA ALA A 320 -17.24 10.83 -22.19
C ALA A 320 -18.03 9.75 -22.94
N ALA A 321 -19.33 9.98 -23.17
CA ALA A 321 -20.18 9.08 -23.95
C ALA A 321 -19.68 8.94 -25.39
N HIS A 322 -19.29 10.04 -26.03
CA HIS A 322 -18.74 10.02 -27.39
C HIS A 322 -17.42 9.22 -27.47
N PHE A 323 -16.51 9.43 -26.52
CA PHE A 323 -15.24 8.69 -26.45
C PHE A 323 -15.48 7.20 -26.25
N TRP A 324 -16.36 6.83 -25.30
CA TRP A 324 -16.69 5.43 -25.04
C TRP A 324 -17.34 4.76 -26.25
N HIS A 325 -18.31 5.42 -26.88
CA HIS A 325 -18.97 4.92 -28.08
C HIS A 325 -17.96 4.66 -29.22
N ALA A 326 -17.03 5.58 -29.45
CA ALA A 326 -15.98 5.42 -30.46
C ALA A 326 -15.10 4.18 -30.17
N ARG A 327 -14.64 4.01 -28.92
CA ARG A 327 -13.83 2.85 -28.51
C ARG A 327 -14.59 1.54 -28.60
N ARG A 328 -15.85 1.52 -28.15
CA ARG A 328 -16.72 0.35 -28.20
C ARG A 328 -16.91 -0.13 -29.64
N THR A 329 -17.22 0.78 -30.55
CA THR A 329 -17.41 0.47 -31.97
C THR A 329 -16.13 -0.06 -32.61
N GLU A 330 -15.00 0.61 -32.40
CA GLU A 330 -13.70 0.22 -32.95
C GLU A 330 -13.24 -1.17 -32.45
N LEU A 331 -13.30 -1.40 -31.14
CA LEU A 331 -12.86 -2.66 -30.54
C LEU A 331 -13.80 -3.83 -30.89
N THR A 332 -15.10 -3.59 -31.03
CA THR A 332 -16.05 -4.64 -31.44
C THR A 332 -15.76 -5.10 -32.87
N VAL A 333 -15.50 -4.17 -33.80
CA VAL A 333 -15.15 -4.51 -35.19
C VAL A 333 -13.80 -5.24 -35.28
N LEU A 334 -12.82 -4.84 -34.45
CA LEU A 334 -11.52 -5.51 -34.40
C LEU A 334 -11.64 -6.93 -33.83
N ALA A 335 -12.51 -7.15 -32.85
CA ALA A 335 -12.72 -8.45 -32.22
C ALA A 335 -13.22 -9.53 -33.21
N GLU A 336 -13.95 -9.14 -34.26
CA GLU A 336 -14.40 -10.05 -35.32
C GLU A 336 -13.23 -10.61 -36.15
N ARG A 337 -12.07 -9.95 -36.12
CA ARG A 337 -10.91 -10.25 -36.97
C ARG A 337 -9.68 -10.74 -36.18
N MET A 338 -9.78 -10.82 -34.87
CA MET A 338 -8.67 -11.16 -33.98
C MET A 338 -9.02 -12.38 -33.12
N ALA A 339 -8.10 -13.34 -33.03
CA ALA A 339 -8.27 -14.52 -32.18
C ALA A 339 -8.21 -14.18 -30.68
N THR A 340 -7.44 -13.14 -30.34
CA THR A 340 -7.34 -12.58 -28.99
C THR A 340 -8.13 -11.27 -28.94
N PRO A 341 -8.92 -11.01 -27.89
CA PRO A 341 -9.66 -9.76 -27.77
C PRO A 341 -8.73 -8.54 -27.89
N PRO A 342 -9.02 -7.55 -28.75
CA PRO A 342 -8.19 -6.36 -28.93
C PRO A 342 -8.10 -5.54 -27.63
N VAL A 343 -6.97 -4.87 -27.44
CA VAL A 343 -6.74 -3.91 -26.35
C VAL A 343 -6.23 -2.57 -26.89
N ALA A 344 -7.01 -1.51 -26.72
CA ALA A 344 -6.57 -0.15 -27.02
C ALA A 344 -5.85 0.44 -25.80
N THR A 345 -4.55 0.74 -25.94
CA THR A 345 -3.78 1.39 -24.87
C THR A 345 -3.77 2.89 -25.06
N VAL A 346 -4.34 3.61 -24.09
CA VAL A 346 -4.57 5.05 -24.16
C VAL A 346 -3.85 5.73 -22.99
N PRO A 347 -2.58 6.13 -23.17
CA PRO A 347 -1.82 6.83 -22.15
C PRO A 347 -2.00 8.35 -22.24
N PHE A 348 -2.02 9.00 -21.07
CA PHE A 348 -2.04 10.46 -20.92
C PHE A 348 -1.19 10.88 -19.73
N ASP A 349 -0.65 12.10 -19.78
CA ASP A 349 -0.17 12.78 -18.57
C ASP A 349 -1.34 12.97 -17.61
N ALA A 350 -1.14 12.68 -16.33
CA ALA A 350 -2.19 12.75 -15.32
C ALA A 350 -2.69 14.19 -15.17
N GLU A 351 -1.77 15.17 -15.23
CA GLU A 351 -2.01 16.60 -15.13
C GLU A 351 -2.90 17.14 -16.25
N LEU A 352 -3.12 16.37 -17.33
CA LEU A 352 -4.19 16.67 -18.27
C LEU A 352 -5.53 16.80 -17.57
N PHE A 353 -5.83 15.86 -16.67
CA PHE A 353 -7.13 15.72 -16.04
C PHE A 353 -7.21 16.60 -14.79
N GLY A 354 -7.52 17.88 -15.01
CA GLY A 354 -7.89 18.85 -13.98
C GLY A 354 -7.02 20.10 -14.01
N HIS A 355 -5.73 19.98 -14.33
CA HIS A 355 -4.85 21.15 -14.45
C HIS A 355 -4.95 21.78 -15.84
N TRP A 356 -4.53 21.08 -16.90
CA TRP A 356 -4.64 21.60 -18.27
C TRP A 356 -6.08 21.61 -18.78
N TRP A 357 -6.85 20.56 -18.47
CA TRP A 357 -8.28 20.47 -18.76
C TRP A 357 -9.06 20.33 -17.46
N TYR A 358 -9.66 21.43 -17.01
CA TYR A 358 -10.28 21.53 -15.68
C TYR A 358 -11.37 20.51 -15.41
N GLU A 359 -12.14 20.18 -16.43
CA GLU A 359 -13.26 19.24 -16.37
C GLU A 359 -12.83 17.79 -16.56
N GLY A 360 -11.53 17.53 -16.78
CA GLY A 360 -10.97 16.20 -16.97
C GLY A 360 -11.38 15.17 -15.91
N PRO A 361 -11.36 15.46 -14.60
CA PRO A 361 -11.83 14.52 -13.58
C PRO A 361 -13.32 14.20 -13.72
N ARG A 362 -14.15 15.16 -14.16
CA ARG A 362 -15.59 14.94 -14.41
C ARG A 362 -15.84 14.13 -15.66
N PHE A 363 -15.04 14.34 -16.71
CA PHE A 363 -15.02 13.47 -17.87
C PHE A 363 -14.64 12.04 -17.48
N LEU A 364 -13.62 11.85 -16.65
CA LEU A 364 -13.18 10.51 -16.23
C LEU A 364 -14.24 9.80 -15.37
N ASP A 365 -14.88 10.50 -14.43
CA ASP A 365 -16.02 9.97 -13.67
C ASP A 365 -17.14 9.49 -14.59
N ALA A 366 -17.56 10.32 -15.54
CA ALA A 366 -18.60 9.98 -16.50
C ALA A 366 -18.21 8.81 -17.41
N LEU A 367 -16.96 8.79 -17.89
CA LEU A 367 -16.43 7.76 -18.77
C LEU A 367 -16.42 6.38 -18.10
N LEU A 368 -15.99 6.32 -16.83
CA LEU A 368 -15.93 5.06 -16.10
C LEU A 368 -17.32 4.53 -15.73
N ARG A 369 -18.28 5.43 -15.46
CA ARG A 369 -19.69 5.05 -15.24
C ARG A 369 -20.35 4.52 -16.50
N GLU A 370 -20.13 5.20 -17.62
CA GLU A 370 -20.61 4.77 -18.94
C GLU A 370 -20.08 3.37 -19.25
N ALA A 371 -18.77 3.16 -19.11
CA ALA A 371 -18.13 1.88 -19.36
C ALA A 371 -18.60 0.75 -18.43
N ALA A 372 -18.88 1.04 -17.16
CA ALA A 372 -19.37 0.04 -16.22
C ALA A 372 -20.77 -0.49 -16.56
N SER A 373 -21.56 0.28 -17.32
CA SER A 373 -22.87 -0.16 -17.82
C SER A 373 -22.79 -1.00 -19.11
N ASP A 374 -21.61 -1.08 -19.73
CA ASP A 374 -21.37 -1.77 -20.99
C ASP A 374 -20.91 -3.22 -20.76
N GLY A 375 -21.53 -4.17 -21.44
CA GLY A 375 -21.17 -5.60 -21.39
C GLY A 375 -20.24 -6.07 -22.53
N ALA A 376 -20.07 -5.25 -23.58
CA ALA A 376 -19.30 -5.60 -24.76
C ALA A 376 -17.80 -5.32 -24.56
N VAL A 377 -17.45 -4.09 -24.16
CA VAL A 377 -16.06 -3.67 -23.93
C VAL A 377 -15.85 -3.33 -22.47
N ALA A 378 -14.63 -3.54 -21.94
CA ALA A 378 -14.33 -3.22 -20.55
C ALA A 378 -12.98 -2.51 -20.40
N PHE A 379 -12.85 -1.70 -19.35
CA PHE A 379 -11.54 -1.26 -18.90
C PHE A 379 -10.74 -2.42 -18.30
N THR A 380 -9.44 -2.46 -18.59
CA THR A 380 -8.49 -3.42 -18.00
C THR A 380 -7.21 -2.71 -17.57
N THR A 381 -6.35 -3.45 -16.87
CA THR A 381 -4.96 -3.09 -16.64
C THR A 381 -4.04 -4.06 -17.39
N PRO A 382 -2.77 -3.69 -17.68
CA PRO A 382 -1.86 -4.52 -18.44
C PRO A 382 -1.62 -5.88 -17.79
N SER A 383 -1.38 -5.96 -16.47
CA SER A 383 -1.12 -7.26 -15.82
C SER A 383 -2.34 -8.18 -15.93
N ARG A 384 -3.55 -7.66 -15.68
CA ARG A 384 -4.79 -8.45 -15.82
C ARG A 384 -5.03 -8.92 -17.24
N TYR A 385 -4.71 -8.09 -18.23
CA TYR A 385 -4.82 -8.47 -19.63
C TYR A 385 -3.83 -9.60 -19.93
N LEU A 386 -2.55 -9.45 -19.57
CA LEU A 386 -1.50 -10.44 -19.82
C LEU A 386 -1.74 -11.78 -19.09
N ASP A 387 -2.33 -11.75 -17.89
CA ASP A 387 -2.67 -12.97 -17.15
C ASP A 387 -3.72 -13.83 -17.88
N ARG A 388 -4.57 -13.21 -18.70
CA ARG A 388 -5.62 -13.88 -19.50
C ARG A 388 -5.20 -14.11 -20.94
N HIS A 389 -4.40 -13.21 -21.47
CA HIS A 389 -4.06 -13.08 -22.89
C HIS A 389 -2.56 -12.79 -23.02
N PRO A 390 -1.68 -13.78 -22.77
CA PRO A 390 -0.24 -13.61 -22.94
C PRO A 390 0.08 -13.25 -24.41
N PRO A 391 1.10 -12.42 -24.67
CA PRO A 391 1.45 -12.04 -26.04
C PRO A 391 1.86 -13.27 -26.85
N CYS A 392 1.28 -13.41 -28.03
CA CYS A 392 1.58 -14.51 -28.95
C CYS A 392 2.65 -14.15 -29.99
N HIS A 393 2.97 -12.86 -30.16
CA HIS A 393 3.92 -12.38 -31.15
C HIS A 393 5.18 -11.82 -30.50
N LYS A 394 6.34 -12.26 -31.01
CA LYS A 394 7.63 -11.69 -30.66
C LYS A 394 8.11 -10.73 -31.73
N ALA A 395 8.63 -9.58 -31.33
CA ALA A 395 9.18 -8.60 -32.26
C ALA A 395 10.35 -7.81 -31.64
N GLU A 396 11.34 -7.50 -32.47
CA GLU A 396 12.40 -6.54 -32.15
C GLU A 396 11.91 -5.12 -32.45
N LEU A 397 12.00 -4.26 -31.44
CA LEU A 397 11.53 -2.89 -31.53
C LEU A 397 12.67 -1.93 -31.87
N PRO A 398 12.46 -0.96 -32.78
CA PRO A 398 13.45 0.07 -33.09
C PRO A 398 13.51 1.13 -31.99
N PHE A 399 14.48 2.03 -32.11
CA PHE A 399 14.49 3.25 -31.31
C PHE A 399 13.22 4.06 -31.56
N SER A 400 12.58 4.50 -30.48
CA SER A 400 11.31 5.24 -30.53
C SER A 400 11.12 6.07 -29.27
N SER A 401 10.30 7.11 -29.35
CA SER A 401 9.74 7.84 -28.21
C SER A 401 8.34 8.34 -28.57
N TRP A 402 7.58 8.84 -27.61
CA TRP A 402 6.31 9.53 -27.89
C TRP A 402 6.45 11.04 -28.17
N GLY A 403 7.69 11.54 -28.27
CA GLY A 403 8.03 12.94 -28.51
C GLY A 403 7.90 13.37 -29.97
N ARG A 404 8.48 14.53 -30.30
CA ARG A 404 8.43 15.09 -31.66
C ARG A 404 8.99 14.08 -32.67
N ASN A 405 8.26 13.88 -33.77
CA ASN A 405 8.57 12.94 -34.84
C ASN A 405 8.70 11.46 -34.42
N GLY A 406 8.32 11.10 -33.19
CA GLY A 406 8.46 9.73 -32.67
C GLY A 406 9.87 9.38 -32.18
N TYR A 407 10.78 10.35 -32.05
CA TYR A 407 12.19 10.09 -31.74
C TYR A 407 12.71 11.02 -30.63
N GLY A 408 14.02 11.10 -30.45
CA GLY A 408 14.64 11.84 -29.34
C GLY A 408 14.88 13.33 -29.56
N GLU A 409 14.35 13.95 -30.63
CA GLU A 409 14.67 15.33 -31.05
C GLU A 409 14.39 16.39 -29.97
N VAL A 410 13.36 16.19 -29.14
CA VAL A 410 13.06 17.09 -28.01
C VAL A 410 14.20 17.10 -27.00
N TRP A 411 14.80 15.94 -26.74
CA TRP A 411 15.83 15.78 -25.70
C TRP A 411 17.26 15.94 -26.24
N LEU A 412 17.48 15.83 -27.54
CA LEU A 412 18.78 16.05 -28.17
C LEU A 412 18.66 16.91 -29.43
N ASN A 413 18.99 18.19 -29.29
CA ASN A 413 19.11 19.16 -30.37
C ASN A 413 20.08 20.29 -29.97
N GLY A 414 20.31 21.26 -30.87
CA GLY A 414 21.29 22.33 -30.66
C GLY A 414 21.02 23.27 -29.47
N LYS A 415 19.87 23.17 -28.79
CA LYS A 415 19.57 23.95 -27.57
C LYS A 415 19.99 23.22 -26.28
N ASN A 416 20.15 21.90 -26.31
CA ASN A 416 20.34 21.08 -25.11
C ASN A 416 21.44 20.01 -25.22
N ASP A 417 22.05 19.84 -26.41
CA ASP A 417 23.13 18.90 -26.67
C ASP A 417 24.34 19.03 -25.73
N GLY A 418 24.67 20.26 -25.30
CA GLY A 418 25.77 20.56 -24.39
C GLY A 418 25.68 19.88 -23.02
N ILE A 419 24.50 19.39 -22.62
CA ILE A 419 24.32 18.67 -21.35
C ILE A 419 24.96 17.27 -21.41
N TYR A 420 24.87 16.56 -22.53
CA TYR A 420 25.25 15.13 -22.59
C TYR A 420 26.75 14.86 -22.40
N PRO A 421 27.69 15.62 -23.03
CA PRO A 421 29.11 15.43 -22.75
C PRO A 421 29.48 15.66 -21.28
N LEU A 422 28.71 16.48 -20.55
CA LEU A 422 28.88 16.68 -19.11
C LEU A 422 28.38 15.46 -18.33
N LEU A 423 27.17 14.98 -18.62
CA LEU A 423 26.58 13.83 -17.93
C LEU A 423 27.38 12.54 -18.20
N HIS A 424 27.73 12.25 -19.45
CA HIS A 424 28.43 11.03 -19.83
C HIS A 424 29.81 10.88 -19.17
N ARG A 425 30.54 11.99 -18.99
CA ARG A 425 31.82 11.99 -18.25
C ARG A 425 31.61 11.56 -16.80
N ARG A 426 30.51 11.99 -16.19
CA ARG A 426 30.18 11.75 -14.77
C ARG A 426 29.56 10.39 -14.54
N GLU A 427 28.81 9.86 -15.51
CA GLU A 427 28.41 8.45 -15.52
C GLU A 427 29.61 7.51 -15.41
N ARG A 428 30.59 7.69 -16.31
CA ARG A 428 31.84 6.90 -16.29
C ARG A 428 32.64 7.14 -15.01
N ALA A 429 32.66 8.37 -14.49
CA ALA A 429 33.31 8.68 -13.21
C ALA A 429 32.64 7.97 -12.03
N MET A 430 31.31 7.99 -11.96
CA MET A 430 30.56 7.35 -10.88
C MET A 430 30.82 5.84 -10.85
N ILE A 431 30.82 5.18 -12.01
CA ILE A 431 31.12 3.75 -12.13
C ILE A 431 32.55 3.45 -11.66
N ARG A 432 33.54 4.20 -12.17
CA ARG A 432 34.95 4.05 -11.79
C ARG A 432 35.17 4.23 -10.29
N VAL A 433 34.55 5.25 -9.70
CA VAL A 433 34.72 5.57 -8.28
C VAL A 433 33.97 4.53 -7.42
N ALA A 434 32.78 4.10 -7.82
CA ALA A 434 32.09 2.99 -7.14
C ALA A 434 32.94 1.70 -7.15
N GLU A 435 33.64 1.41 -8.24
CA GLU A 435 34.55 0.27 -8.35
C GLU A 435 35.81 0.42 -7.49
N ARG A 436 36.48 1.56 -7.56
CA ARG A 436 37.70 1.83 -6.79
C ARG A 436 37.46 1.81 -5.28
N TYR A 437 36.27 2.22 -4.85
CA TYR A 437 35.92 2.41 -3.45
C TYR A 437 34.90 1.38 -2.92
N ARG A 438 34.91 0.12 -3.41
CA ARG A 438 34.04 -0.96 -2.90
C ARG A 438 34.19 -1.21 -1.39
N THR A 439 35.41 -1.09 -0.87
CA THR A 439 35.75 -1.21 0.56
C THR A 439 35.84 0.14 1.27
N ALA A 440 35.15 1.16 0.74
CA ALA A 440 35.11 2.50 1.33
C ALA A 440 34.68 2.51 2.81
N SER A 441 35.22 3.50 3.53
CA SER A 441 34.73 3.91 4.85
C SER A 441 33.24 4.27 4.81
N ALA A 442 32.57 4.24 5.97
CA ALA A 442 31.16 4.61 6.08
C ALA A 442 30.90 6.03 5.54
N TRP A 443 31.81 6.97 5.80
CA TRP A 443 31.72 8.32 5.30
C TRP A 443 31.83 8.40 3.77
N GLN A 444 32.83 7.73 3.17
CA GLN A 444 32.98 7.70 1.71
C GLN A 444 31.76 7.08 1.03
N LYS A 445 31.19 6.01 1.60
CA LYS A 445 29.95 5.41 1.09
C LYS A 445 28.77 6.39 1.14
N ARG A 446 28.63 7.15 2.23
CA ARG A 446 27.61 8.19 2.37
C ARG A 446 27.77 9.28 1.29
N ALA A 447 29.01 9.78 1.10
CA ALA A 447 29.31 10.76 0.06
C ALA A 447 29.04 10.22 -1.36
N LEU A 448 29.37 8.95 -1.65
CA LEU A 448 29.06 8.31 -2.94
C LEU A 448 27.57 8.10 -3.16
N CYS A 449 26.80 7.79 -2.11
CA CYS A 449 25.35 7.74 -2.19
C CYS A 449 24.80 9.10 -2.60
N GLN A 450 25.26 10.19 -1.96
CA GLN A 450 24.84 11.54 -2.32
C GLN A 450 25.30 11.93 -3.72
N ALA A 451 26.53 11.58 -4.13
CA ALA A 451 27.02 11.84 -5.48
C ALA A 451 26.13 11.17 -6.53
N LEU A 452 25.76 9.90 -6.32
CA LEU A 452 24.82 9.21 -7.21
C LEU A 452 23.47 9.94 -7.29
N ARG A 453 22.92 10.44 -6.17
CA ARG A 453 21.67 11.23 -6.18
C ARG A 453 21.81 12.48 -7.06
N GLU A 454 22.89 13.23 -6.89
CA GLU A 454 23.17 14.43 -7.70
C GLU A 454 23.24 14.10 -9.19
N LEU A 455 23.95 13.02 -9.55
CA LEU A 455 24.06 12.60 -10.95
C LEU A 455 22.70 12.19 -11.54
N LEU A 456 21.92 11.38 -10.81
CA LEU A 456 20.59 10.98 -11.26
C LEU A 456 19.69 12.21 -11.44
N LEU A 457 19.72 13.17 -10.51
CA LEU A 457 18.94 14.42 -10.60
C LEU A 457 19.36 15.28 -11.80
N ALA A 458 20.65 15.33 -12.13
CA ALA A 458 21.14 16.02 -13.32
C ALA A 458 20.67 15.37 -14.64
N GLN A 459 20.32 14.09 -14.62
CA GLN A 459 19.90 13.30 -15.78
C GLN A 459 18.40 13.37 -16.10
N SER A 460 17.59 14.12 -15.35
CA SER A 460 16.15 14.19 -15.63
C SER A 460 15.89 14.65 -17.08
N SER A 461 14.92 14.01 -17.76
CA SER A 461 14.47 14.43 -19.09
C SER A 461 13.80 15.81 -19.08
N ASP A 462 13.34 16.27 -17.90
CA ASP A 462 12.70 17.58 -17.71
C ASP A 462 13.62 18.73 -18.14
N TRP A 463 14.92 18.64 -17.87
CA TRP A 463 15.86 19.73 -18.15
C TRP A 463 15.99 19.99 -19.66
N PRO A 464 16.38 19.01 -20.49
CA PRO A 464 16.41 19.21 -21.94
C PRO A 464 15.02 19.51 -22.53
N PHE A 465 13.92 19.01 -21.95
CA PHE A 465 12.55 19.36 -22.35
C PHE A 465 12.24 20.85 -22.15
N ILE A 466 12.53 21.39 -20.94
CA ILE A 466 12.34 22.81 -20.61
C ILE A 466 13.22 23.69 -21.51
N LEU A 467 14.46 23.26 -21.80
CA LEU A 467 15.35 23.97 -22.70
C LEU A 467 14.85 23.98 -24.14
N ASP A 468 14.26 22.91 -24.65
CA ASP A 468 13.67 22.94 -25.99
C ASP A 468 12.43 23.86 -26.04
N GLY A 469 11.56 23.77 -25.03
CA GLY A 469 10.31 24.51 -24.92
C GLY A 469 10.45 26.00 -24.54
N GLN A 470 11.63 26.44 -24.10
CA GLN A 470 11.95 27.84 -23.78
C GLN A 470 11.08 28.46 -22.67
N THR A 471 10.60 27.67 -21.70
CA THR A 471 9.70 28.15 -20.64
C THR A 471 10.43 28.61 -19.37
N ALA A 472 11.40 27.82 -18.88
CA ALA A 472 12.14 28.08 -17.63
C ALA A 472 13.65 27.79 -17.78
N VAL A 473 14.24 28.33 -18.86
CA VAL A 473 15.62 28.04 -19.31
C VAL A 473 16.67 28.30 -18.23
N SER A 474 16.57 29.43 -17.52
CA SER A 474 17.50 29.80 -16.44
C SER A 474 17.48 28.77 -15.32
N TYR A 475 16.30 28.36 -14.88
CA TYR A 475 16.11 27.37 -13.83
C TYR A 475 16.67 26.00 -14.25
N ALA A 476 16.33 25.50 -15.43
CA ALA A 476 16.85 24.21 -15.92
C ALA A 476 18.38 24.21 -16.03
N THR A 477 18.96 25.30 -16.52
CA THR A 477 20.42 25.47 -16.64
C THR A 477 21.09 25.49 -15.26
N GLU A 478 20.53 26.24 -14.30
CA GLU A 478 21.02 26.30 -12.92
C GLU A 478 20.96 24.93 -12.25
N ARG A 479 19.86 24.19 -12.43
CA ARG A 479 19.67 22.85 -11.85
C ARG A 479 20.71 21.86 -12.36
N VAL A 480 20.90 21.76 -13.67
CA VAL A 480 21.92 20.87 -14.25
C VAL A 480 23.30 21.24 -13.75
N ARG A 481 23.66 22.53 -13.79
CA ARG A 481 24.98 23.03 -13.34
C ARG A 481 25.22 22.74 -11.86
N MET A 482 24.23 23.01 -11.00
CA MET A 482 24.30 22.79 -9.57
C MET A 482 24.54 21.31 -9.25
N HIS A 483 23.73 20.41 -9.79
CA HIS A 483 23.87 18.97 -9.53
C HIS A 483 25.22 18.43 -10.02
N VAL A 484 25.66 18.86 -11.21
CA VAL A 484 26.98 18.53 -11.75
C VAL A 484 28.12 19.01 -10.84
N GLN A 485 28.06 20.25 -10.34
CA GLN A 485 29.08 20.80 -9.45
C GLN A 485 29.11 20.08 -8.09
N ARG A 486 27.94 19.74 -7.54
CA ARG A 486 27.84 18.96 -6.29
C ARG A 486 28.42 17.56 -6.46
N PHE A 487 28.10 16.90 -7.57
CA PHE A 487 28.69 15.60 -7.92
C PHE A 487 30.22 15.65 -7.95
N ASP A 488 30.79 16.61 -8.70
CA ASP A 488 32.24 16.73 -8.87
C ASP A 488 32.93 16.99 -7.52
N ALA A 489 32.33 17.85 -6.69
CA ALA A 489 32.85 18.13 -5.34
C ALA A 489 32.80 16.88 -4.44
N LEU A 490 31.70 16.14 -4.42
CA LEU A 490 31.56 14.92 -3.60
C LEU A 490 32.55 13.83 -4.02
N VAL A 491 32.69 13.60 -5.33
CA VAL A 491 33.69 12.66 -5.86
C VAL A 491 35.10 13.12 -5.50
N GLY A 492 35.37 14.43 -5.62
CA GLY A 492 36.66 15.00 -5.23
C GLY A 492 36.98 14.83 -3.75
N MET A 493 36.00 14.93 -2.86
CA MET A 493 36.19 14.67 -1.42
C MET A 493 36.43 13.17 -1.14
N VAL A 494 35.80 12.27 -1.89
CA VAL A 494 36.02 10.81 -1.76
C VAL A 494 37.41 10.41 -2.25
N GLU A 495 37.87 11.03 -3.36
CA GLU A 495 39.18 10.79 -3.96
C GLU A 495 40.33 11.54 -3.26
N GLY A 496 40.02 12.44 -2.33
CA GLY A 496 41.00 13.24 -1.59
C GLY A 496 41.58 14.42 -2.37
N THR A 497 41.01 14.77 -3.52
CA THR A 497 41.40 15.97 -4.29
C THR A 497 40.76 17.25 -3.75
N HIS A 498 39.72 17.11 -2.92
CA HIS A 498 39.08 18.19 -2.17
C HIS A 498 39.07 17.83 -0.68
N PRO A 499 39.13 18.82 0.24
CA PRO A 499 39.07 18.56 1.66
C PRO A 499 37.71 17.96 2.05
N ARG A 500 37.71 16.98 2.96
CA ARG A 500 36.48 16.41 3.52
C ARG A 500 35.69 17.50 4.25
N ASP A 501 34.41 17.62 3.91
CA ASP A 501 33.49 18.59 4.50
C ASP A 501 32.17 17.91 4.89
N GLU A 502 32.04 17.58 6.18
CA GLU A 502 30.87 16.90 6.72
C GLU A 502 29.61 17.78 6.71
N ALA A 503 29.78 19.07 6.98
CA ALA A 503 28.68 20.03 7.08
C ALA A 503 28.05 20.25 5.70
N LYS A 504 28.90 20.37 4.66
CA LYS A 504 28.44 20.53 3.28
C LYS A 504 27.74 19.28 2.75
N LEU A 505 28.25 18.08 3.06
CA LEU A 505 27.55 16.83 2.73
C LEU A 505 26.17 16.76 3.40
N ALA A 506 26.10 17.09 4.70
CA ALA A 506 24.83 17.08 5.44
C ALA A 506 23.82 18.11 4.89
N LEU A 507 24.30 19.30 4.50
CA LEU A 507 23.46 20.32 3.85
C LEU A 507 22.88 19.81 2.53
N TRP A 508 23.71 19.20 1.67
CA TRP A 508 23.23 18.66 0.41
C TRP A 508 22.28 17.48 0.61
N GLU A 509 22.52 16.59 1.57
CA GLU A 509 21.54 15.56 1.93
C GLU A 509 20.23 16.15 2.44
N ALA A 510 20.25 17.26 3.17
CA ALA A 510 19.03 17.93 3.61
C ALA A 510 18.24 18.57 2.46
N GLU A 511 18.89 18.92 1.35
CA GLU A 511 18.26 19.52 0.17
C GLU A 511 17.82 18.48 -0.88
N THR A 512 18.72 17.56 -1.23
CA THR A 512 18.66 16.67 -2.40
C THR A 512 18.76 15.18 -2.03
N ASN A 513 17.88 14.73 -1.12
CA ASN A 513 17.79 13.31 -0.74
C ASN A 513 16.39 12.69 -1.01
N PRO A 514 15.90 12.69 -2.26
CA PRO A 514 14.62 12.07 -2.59
C PRO A 514 14.62 10.54 -2.51
N PHE A 515 15.80 9.91 -2.50
CA PHE A 515 15.93 8.46 -2.74
C PHE A 515 16.69 7.75 -1.63
N ALA A 516 16.18 6.59 -1.23
CA ALA A 516 16.86 5.67 -0.32
C ALA A 516 18.00 4.88 -1.00
N ILE A 517 19.07 5.59 -1.37
CA ILE A 517 20.33 5.02 -1.88
C ILE A 517 21.24 4.62 -0.71
N ASP A 518 21.82 3.42 -0.80
CA ASP A 518 22.72 2.86 0.22
C ASP A 518 24.02 2.31 -0.40
N GLY A 519 24.97 1.95 0.46
CA GLY A 519 26.26 1.39 0.04
C GLY A 519 26.14 0.06 -0.71
N VAL A 520 25.04 -0.68 -0.55
CA VAL A 520 24.80 -1.92 -1.31
C VAL A 520 24.58 -1.59 -2.79
N LEU A 521 23.77 -0.57 -3.09
CA LEU A 521 23.57 -0.11 -4.46
C LEU A 521 24.85 0.43 -5.09
N ILE A 522 25.66 1.18 -4.32
CA ILE A 522 26.98 1.65 -4.79
C ILE A 522 27.87 0.46 -5.17
N ASN A 523 27.91 -0.59 -4.34
CA ASN A 523 28.67 -1.79 -4.65
C ASN A 523 28.09 -2.58 -5.84
N GLN A 524 26.78 -2.58 -6.03
CA GLN A 524 26.13 -3.21 -7.19
C GLN A 524 26.48 -2.51 -8.50
N LEU A 525 26.57 -1.18 -8.50
CA LEU A 525 27.02 -0.41 -9.67
C LEU A 525 28.41 -0.86 -10.14
N ALA A 526 29.32 -1.13 -9.19
CA ALA A 526 30.64 -1.66 -9.49
C ALA A 526 30.62 -3.11 -10.04
N ALA A 527 29.65 -3.93 -9.62
CA ALA A 527 29.56 -5.34 -10.00
C ALA A 527 28.86 -5.57 -11.36
N TRP A 528 28.01 -4.64 -11.80
CA TRP A 528 27.33 -4.72 -13.11
C TRP A 528 28.31 -4.63 -14.29
N ALA A 529 29.55 -4.18 -14.07
CA ALA A 529 30.62 -4.14 -15.05
C ALA A 529 31.22 -5.52 -15.43
N GLY A 530 30.73 -6.65 -14.88
CA GLY A 530 31.32 -7.97 -15.22
C GLY A 530 30.60 -9.25 -14.79
N ILE A 531 29.39 -9.22 -14.22
CA ILE A 531 28.68 -10.43 -13.74
C ILE A 531 27.18 -10.37 -14.06
N LYS A 532 26.57 -11.53 -14.42
CA LYS A 532 25.11 -11.68 -14.53
C LYS A 532 24.44 -11.25 -13.22
N PRO A 533 23.38 -10.41 -13.27
CA PRO A 533 22.80 -9.79 -12.09
C PRO A 533 22.31 -10.85 -11.10
N ALA A 534 23.06 -11.06 -10.01
CA ALA A 534 22.50 -11.67 -8.82
C ALA A 534 21.36 -10.76 -8.40
N ALA A 535 20.15 -11.32 -8.45
CA ALA A 535 18.87 -10.64 -8.34
C ALA A 535 18.96 -9.46 -7.36
N VAL A 536 18.71 -8.26 -7.89
CA VAL A 536 18.77 -7.02 -7.11
C VAL A 536 17.82 -7.15 -5.91
N TRP A 537 16.79 -8.01 -5.98
CA TRP A 537 15.82 -8.31 -4.92
C TRP A 537 15.71 -9.82 -4.65
N PRO A 538 15.35 -10.25 -3.43
CA PRO A 538 15.24 -11.66 -3.09
C PRO A 538 14.25 -12.34 -4.05
N ALA A 539 14.57 -13.56 -4.44
CA ALA A 539 13.66 -14.42 -5.19
C ALA A 539 12.27 -14.41 -4.53
N PRO A 540 11.18 -14.53 -5.31
CA PRO A 540 9.86 -14.70 -4.73
C PRO A 540 9.91 -15.89 -3.75
N VAL A 541 9.33 -15.70 -2.56
CA VAL A 541 9.19 -16.78 -1.59
C VAL A 541 8.23 -17.80 -2.19
N LYS A 542 8.73 -18.98 -2.55
CA LYS A 542 7.97 -20.05 -3.21
C LYS A 542 7.49 -21.07 -2.21
N ARG A 543 8.31 -21.46 -1.23
CA ARG A 543 7.97 -22.50 -0.25
C ARG A 543 8.37 -22.12 1.18
N VAL A 544 7.45 -22.30 2.11
CA VAL A 544 7.67 -22.04 3.55
C VAL A 544 7.28 -23.24 4.41
N LEU A 545 8.07 -23.49 5.45
CA LEU A 545 7.78 -24.50 6.47
C LEU A 545 7.34 -23.81 7.77
N LEU A 546 6.08 -23.99 8.14
CA LEU A 546 5.49 -23.47 9.36
C LEU A 546 5.59 -24.52 10.46
N LEU A 547 6.09 -24.11 11.62
CA LEU A 547 6.20 -24.93 12.82
C LEU A 547 5.17 -24.45 13.85
N THR A 548 4.23 -25.31 14.22
CA THR A 548 3.19 -24.98 15.22
C THR A 548 2.79 -26.22 16.02
N TRP A 549 2.42 -26.04 17.29
CA TRP A 549 1.92 -27.15 18.12
C TRP A 549 0.39 -27.32 18.05
N GLU A 550 -0.35 -26.28 17.60
CA GLU A 550 -1.78 -26.36 17.35
C GLU A 550 -2.10 -26.07 15.88
N PHE A 551 -2.96 -26.90 15.31
CA PHE A 551 -3.54 -26.76 13.98
C PHE A 551 -4.82 -27.60 13.93
N PRO A 552 -5.91 -27.17 13.25
CA PRO A 552 -7.15 -27.94 13.15
C PRO A 552 -6.88 -29.41 12.80
N PRO A 553 -7.52 -30.39 13.46
CA PRO A 553 -8.64 -30.25 14.39
C PRO A 553 -8.24 -29.91 15.85
N ARG A 554 -6.94 -29.85 16.19
CA ARG A 554 -6.50 -29.44 17.53
C ARG A 554 -6.57 -27.92 17.66
N ILE A 555 -7.61 -27.44 18.34
CA ILE A 555 -7.86 -26.00 18.59
C ILE A 555 -7.95 -25.80 20.10
N VAL A 556 -6.90 -25.27 20.72
CA VAL A 556 -6.89 -24.89 22.16
C VAL A 556 -7.11 -23.38 22.30
N GLY A 557 -6.59 -22.58 21.37
CA GLY A 557 -6.76 -21.14 21.37
C GLY A 557 -6.78 -20.49 19.99
N GLY A 558 -6.61 -19.17 19.96
CA GLY A 558 -6.57 -18.37 18.73
C GLY A 558 -5.37 -18.67 17.83
N LEU A 559 -4.31 -19.29 18.36
CA LEU A 559 -3.11 -19.67 17.59
C LEU A 559 -3.47 -20.63 16.46
N ALA A 560 -4.21 -21.71 16.75
CA ALA A 560 -4.62 -22.68 15.74
C ALA A 560 -5.39 -22.01 14.58
N ARG A 561 -6.31 -21.09 14.91
CA ARG A 561 -7.09 -20.33 13.92
C ARG A 561 -6.20 -19.40 13.10
N HIS A 562 -5.28 -18.69 13.75
CA HIS A 562 -4.32 -17.83 13.05
C HIS A 562 -3.48 -18.62 12.04
N VAL A 563 -2.87 -19.73 12.45
CA VAL A 563 -1.98 -20.51 11.57
C VAL A 563 -2.77 -21.11 10.40
N ALA A 564 -3.97 -21.62 10.66
CA ALA A 564 -4.87 -22.15 9.64
C ALA A 564 -5.23 -21.10 8.58
N GLU A 565 -5.69 -19.92 9.00
CA GLU A 565 -6.11 -18.89 8.05
C GLU A 565 -4.93 -18.21 7.35
N LEU A 566 -3.82 -17.96 8.06
CA LEU A 566 -2.60 -17.43 7.45
C LEU A 566 -2.03 -18.37 6.39
N SER A 567 -1.93 -19.67 6.71
CA SER A 567 -1.40 -20.66 5.75
C SER A 567 -2.27 -20.75 4.50
N ARG A 568 -3.60 -20.77 4.66
CA ARG A 568 -4.55 -20.75 3.54
C ARG A 568 -4.44 -19.47 2.71
N ALA A 569 -4.27 -18.31 3.35
CA ALA A 569 -4.10 -17.04 2.66
C ALA A 569 -2.76 -16.97 1.89
N LEU A 570 -1.67 -17.49 2.47
CA LEU A 570 -0.39 -17.62 1.77
C LEU A 570 -0.48 -18.52 0.53
N VAL A 571 -1.23 -19.62 0.60
CA VAL A 571 -1.51 -20.47 -0.57
C VAL A 571 -2.24 -19.69 -1.68
N ARG A 572 -3.22 -18.85 -1.32
CA ARG A 572 -3.89 -17.96 -2.30
C ARG A 572 -2.94 -16.93 -2.93
N GLN A 573 -1.85 -16.58 -2.26
CA GLN A 573 -0.78 -15.72 -2.80
C GLN A 573 0.26 -16.49 -3.65
N GLY A 574 0.02 -17.78 -3.92
CA GLY A 574 0.90 -18.62 -4.75
C GLY A 574 2.10 -19.22 -4.01
N VAL A 575 2.08 -19.24 -2.67
CA VAL A 575 3.13 -19.85 -1.85
C VAL A 575 2.77 -21.30 -1.56
N GLU A 576 3.71 -22.22 -1.73
CA GLU A 576 3.60 -23.59 -1.26
C GLU A 576 3.84 -23.63 0.25
N VAL A 577 2.82 -23.96 1.03
CA VAL A 577 2.88 -23.91 2.50
C VAL A 577 2.83 -25.31 3.07
N HIS A 578 3.86 -25.66 3.84
CA HIS A 578 3.91 -26.88 4.63
C HIS A 578 3.77 -26.54 6.11
N VAL A 579 2.90 -27.23 6.82
CA VAL A 579 2.68 -27.08 8.26
C VAL A 579 3.12 -28.36 8.96
N LEU A 580 4.03 -28.24 9.93
CA LEU A 580 4.46 -29.34 10.78
C LEU A 580 3.87 -29.15 12.18
N THR A 581 3.08 -30.12 12.63
CA THR A 581 2.29 -30.01 13.86
C THR A 581 2.13 -31.34 14.61
N CYS A 582 1.51 -31.31 15.79
CA CYS A 582 1.31 -32.49 16.63
C CYS A 582 0.21 -33.40 16.06
N ALA A 583 0.42 -34.72 16.16
CA ALA A 583 -0.60 -35.72 15.87
C ALA A 583 -1.83 -35.61 16.77
N VAL A 584 -2.98 -35.93 16.20
CA VAL A 584 -4.29 -36.00 16.86
C VAL A 584 -4.89 -37.38 16.54
N PRO A 585 -5.40 -38.13 17.53
CA PRO A 585 -6.05 -39.41 17.27
C PRO A 585 -7.10 -39.31 16.14
N GLY A 586 -7.02 -40.22 15.17
CA GLY A 586 -7.93 -40.24 14.02
C GLY A 586 -7.58 -39.32 12.85
N THR A 587 -6.46 -38.58 12.89
CA THR A 587 -5.97 -37.79 11.75
C THR A 587 -4.80 -38.49 11.06
N ALA A 588 -4.66 -38.27 9.74
CA ALA A 588 -3.55 -38.81 8.95
C ALA A 588 -2.22 -38.16 9.35
N SER A 589 -1.11 -38.89 9.23
CA SER A 589 0.24 -38.35 9.44
C SER A 589 0.63 -37.30 8.40
N GLU A 590 0.00 -37.33 7.23
CA GLU A 590 0.14 -36.35 6.16
C GLU A 590 -1.22 -36.12 5.49
N GLU A 591 -1.58 -34.86 5.25
CA GLU A 591 -2.81 -34.49 4.53
C GLU A 591 -2.66 -33.16 3.77
N VAL A 592 -3.52 -32.94 2.78
CA VAL A 592 -3.65 -31.62 2.10
C VAL A 592 -4.94 -30.96 2.59
N TRP A 593 -4.78 -29.93 3.42
CA TRP A 593 -5.89 -29.16 4.02
C TRP A 593 -6.02 -27.80 3.31
N HIS A 594 -7.05 -27.63 2.48
CA HIS A 594 -7.28 -26.40 1.69
C HIS A 594 -6.03 -25.89 0.91
N GLY A 595 -5.26 -26.82 0.34
CA GLY A 595 -4.02 -26.53 -0.41
C GLY A 595 -2.77 -26.40 0.47
N VAL A 596 -2.90 -26.44 1.79
CA VAL A 596 -1.78 -26.51 2.74
C VAL A 596 -1.40 -27.96 2.96
N ARG A 597 -0.11 -28.31 2.85
CA ARG A 597 0.37 -29.65 3.20
C ARG A 597 0.64 -29.73 4.68
N VAL A 598 -0.04 -30.61 5.40
CA VAL A 598 0.04 -30.74 6.86
C VAL A 598 0.70 -32.06 7.21
N PHE A 599 1.75 -31.99 8.02
CA PHE A 599 2.51 -33.13 8.52
C PHE A 599 2.32 -33.21 10.03
N ARG A 600 1.87 -34.36 10.52
CA ARG A 600 1.52 -34.58 11.92
C ARG A 600 2.49 -35.56 12.56
N VAL A 601 3.22 -35.10 13.58
CA VAL A 601 4.22 -35.92 14.27
C VAL A 601 3.65 -36.49 15.58
N PRO A 602 3.77 -37.82 15.80
CA PRO A 602 3.39 -38.42 17.07
C PRO A 602 4.40 -38.03 18.17
N VAL A 603 3.91 -37.88 19.39
CA VAL A 603 4.74 -37.67 20.58
C VAL A 603 4.58 -38.90 21.46
N ALA A 604 5.68 -39.55 21.84
CA ALA A 604 5.64 -40.72 22.71
C ALA A 604 5.03 -40.37 24.08
N PHE A 605 4.34 -41.35 24.68
CA PHE A 605 3.56 -41.25 25.92
C PHE A 605 4.31 -40.50 27.03
N VAL A 606 3.65 -39.53 27.67
CA VAL A 606 4.19 -38.80 28.83
C VAL A 606 3.25 -39.06 30.00
N ARG A 607 3.79 -39.40 31.18
CA ARG A 607 3.02 -39.38 32.44
C ARG A 607 2.44 -37.98 32.65
N ASP A 608 1.25 -37.88 33.24
CA ASP A 608 0.42 -36.67 33.26
C ASP A 608 1.04 -35.42 33.95
N ASP A 609 2.24 -35.54 34.51
CA ASP A 609 2.94 -34.54 35.33
C ASP A 609 4.16 -33.84 34.68
N ALA A 610 4.47 -34.07 33.39
CA ALA A 610 5.68 -33.50 32.76
C ALA A 610 5.46 -32.71 31.45
N PHE A 611 4.70 -31.60 31.48
CA PHE A 611 4.40 -30.75 30.30
C PHE A 611 5.65 -30.30 29.53
N LEU A 612 6.72 -29.84 30.20
CA LEU A 612 7.97 -29.45 29.52
C LEU A 612 8.67 -30.63 28.84
N HIS A 613 8.56 -31.83 29.41
CA HIS A 613 9.08 -33.05 28.79
C HIS A 613 8.31 -33.38 27.51
N TRP A 614 6.98 -33.24 27.54
CA TRP A 614 6.15 -33.37 26.34
C TRP A 614 6.56 -32.38 25.25
N VAL A 615 6.80 -31.11 25.60
CA VAL A 615 7.29 -30.09 24.65
C VAL A 615 8.63 -30.51 24.04
N ASP A 616 9.55 -31.04 24.86
CA ASP A 616 10.85 -31.49 24.37
C ASP A 616 10.76 -32.69 23.42
N GLN A 617 9.92 -33.67 23.73
CA GLN A 617 9.65 -34.82 22.85
C GLN A 617 8.99 -34.37 21.53
N PHE A 618 8.05 -33.43 21.60
CA PHE A 618 7.43 -32.85 20.41
C PHE A 618 8.45 -32.15 19.51
N ASN A 619 9.39 -31.38 20.09
CA ASN A 619 10.45 -30.73 19.32
C ASN A 619 11.39 -31.76 18.67
N LEU A 620 11.73 -32.86 19.36
CA LEU A 620 12.55 -33.93 18.78
C LEU A 620 11.87 -34.58 17.58
N ALA A 621 10.59 -34.95 17.71
CA ALA A 621 9.80 -35.51 16.62
C ALA A 621 9.66 -34.53 15.44
N THR A 622 9.49 -33.25 15.75
CA THR A 622 9.44 -32.16 14.76
C THR A 622 10.76 -32.05 13.99
N VAL A 623 11.91 -32.09 14.66
CA VAL A 623 13.23 -32.06 14.00
C VAL A 623 13.42 -33.27 13.09
N ALA A 624 13.08 -34.47 13.55
CA ALA A 624 13.20 -35.69 12.74
C ALA A 624 12.37 -35.59 11.46
N LYS A 625 11.08 -35.24 11.56
CA LYS A 625 10.22 -35.12 10.39
C LYS A 625 10.62 -33.97 9.47
N ALA A 626 11.03 -32.83 10.03
CA ALA A 626 11.51 -31.72 9.22
C ALA A 626 12.81 -32.07 8.49
N GLY A 627 13.67 -32.92 9.04
CA GLY A 627 14.85 -33.47 8.35
C GLY A 627 14.48 -34.19 7.06
N GLU A 628 13.53 -35.13 7.13
CA GLU A 628 13.01 -35.84 5.94
C GLU A 628 12.44 -34.85 4.90
N LEU A 629 11.72 -33.82 5.37
CA LEU A 629 11.13 -32.84 4.48
C LEU A 629 12.17 -31.94 3.81
N LEU A 630 13.26 -31.60 4.49
CA LEU A 630 14.35 -30.80 3.93
C LEU A 630 15.14 -31.57 2.85
N GLU A 631 15.14 -32.91 2.89
CA GLU A 631 15.70 -33.75 1.82
C GLU A 631 14.78 -33.80 0.59
N GLN A 632 13.47 -33.73 0.80
CA GLN A 632 12.47 -33.83 -0.27
C GLN A 632 12.14 -32.48 -0.93
N TYR A 633 12.26 -31.37 -0.19
CA TYR A 633 11.79 -30.06 -0.61
C TYR A 633 12.82 -28.96 -0.32
N ALA A 634 13.01 -28.08 -1.31
CA ALA A 634 13.73 -26.82 -1.10
C ALA A 634 12.79 -25.79 -0.47
N TYR A 635 13.14 -25.29 0.72
CA TYR A 635 12.40 -24.22 1.40
C TYR A 635 13.14 -22.91 1.33
N ASP A 636 12.39 -21.81 1.29
CA ASP A 636 12.95 -20.46 1.34
C ASP A 636 13.02 -19.91 2.77
N CYS A 637 12.11 -20.34 3.66
CA CYS A 637 11.99 -19.79 5.01
C CYS A 637 11.32 -20.76 5.99
N LEU A 638 11.76 -20.71 7.25
CA LEU A 638 11.10 -21.32 8.41
C LEU A 638 10.25 -20.27 9.12
N HIS A 639 9.01 -20.61 9.49
CA HIS A 639 8.16 -19.75 10.31
C HIS A 639 7.71 -20.47 11.58
N ALA A 640 8.24 -20.04 12.73
CA ALA A 640 7.89 -20.60 14.04
C ALA A 640 6.75 -19.80 14.71
N HIS A 641 5.78 -20.51 15.29
CA HIS A 641 4.72 -19.91 16.09
C HIS A 641 4.90 -20.25 17.58
N ASP A 642 5.32 -19.26 18.36
CA ASP A 642 5.60 -19.32 19.81
C ASP A 642 6.70 -20.31 20.27
N TRP A 643 6.99 -20.25 21.58
CA TRP A 643 8.09 -20.96 22.24
C TRP A 643 7.98 -22.49 22.23
N LEU A 644 6.79 -23.06 21.99
CA LEU A 644 6.59 -24.51 22.02
C LEU A 644 7.32 -25.24 20.89
N VAL A 645 7.72 -24.53 19.83
CA VAL A 645 8.53 -25.07 18.72
C VAL A 645 9.97 -24.52 18.73
N GLU A 646 10.41 -23.89 19.82
CA GLU A 646 11.68 -23.16 19.88
C GLU A 646 12.90 -24.03 19.54
N ARG A 647 13.04 -25.19 20.18
CA ARG A 647 14.22 -26.05 19.98
C ARG A 647 14.27 -26.57 18.55
N ALA A 648 13.13 -26.97 17.99
CA ALA A 648 13.03 -27.44 16.62
C ALA A 648 13.37 -26.32 15.63
N ALA A 649 12.78 -25.13 15.80
CA ALA A 649 13.05 -23.98 14.94
C ALA A 649 14.54 -23.64 14.89
N ARG A 650 15.22 -23.59 16.04
CA ARG A 650 16.65 -23.29 16.13
C ARG A 650 17.53 -24.39 15.57
N ALA A 651 17.21 -25.65 15.82
CA ALA A 651 17.94 -26.79 15.28
C ALA A 651 17.88 -26.78 13.74
N LEU A 652 16.68 -26.61 13.18
CA LEU A 652 16.45 -26.58 11.74
C LEU A 652 17.07 -25.35 11.08
N GLN A 653 16.98 -24.17 11.70
CA GLN A 653 17.63 -22.97 11.20
C GLN A 653 19.16 -23.15 11.07
N ARG A 654 19.80 -23.79 12.07
CA ARG A 654 21.24 -24.06 12.04
C ARG A 654 21.61 -25.12 11.00
N ALA A 655 20.86 -26.22 10.96
CA ALA A 655 21.13 -27.34 10.07
C ALA A 655 20.92 -26.95 8.59
N ALA A 656 19.80 -26.30 8.27
CA ALA A 656 19.42 -25.95 6.90
C ALA A 656 19.91 -24.56 6.45
N ARG A 657 20.47 -23.75 7.36
CA ARG A 657 20.89 -22.35 7.12
C ARG A 657 19.77 -21.44 6.55
N LEU A 658 18.51 -21.82 6.77
CA LEU A 658 17.35 -21.06 6.32
C LEU A 658 17.10 -19.83 7.20
N PRO A 659 16.50 -18.76 6.68
CA PRO A 659 16.02 -17.66 7.51
C PRO A 659 14.86 -18.12 8.40
N LEU A 660 14.91 -17.74 9.66
CA LEU A 660 13.88 -18.02 10.66
C LEU A 660 13.05 -16.76 10.93
N VAL A 661 11.76 -16.84 10.65
CA VAL A 661 10.76 -15.87 11.10
C VAL A 661 9.99 -16.44 12.26
N THR A 662 9.70 -15.63 13.27
CA THR A 662 8.90 -16.07 14.42
C THR A 662 7.73 -15.13 14.66
N THR A 663 6.52 -15.67 14.82
CA THR A 663 5.40 -14.92 15.38
C THR A 663 5.28 -15.21 16.88
N ILE A 664 5.32 -14.15 17.70
CA ILE A 664 5.03 -14.22 19.15
C ILE A 664 3.59 -13.76 19.37
N HIS A 665 2.72 -14.70 19.78
CA HIS A 665 1.30 -14.43 19.99
C HIS A 665 0.98 -13.93 21.40
N ALA A 666 1.80 -14.30 22.38
CA ALA A 666 1.74 -13.84 23.77
C ALA A 666 3.09 -14.05 24.44
N THR A 667 3.34 -13.41 25.57
CA THR A 667 4.47 -13.77 26.44
C THR A 667 3.98 -14.36 27.76
N GLU A 668 4.76 -15.27 28.33
CA GLU A 668 4.49 -15.83 29.65
C GLU A 668 4.50 -14.73 30.73
N HIS A 669 5.42 -13.77 30.62
CA HIS A 669 5.46 -12.61 31.49
C HIS A 669 4.15 -11.80 31.40
N GLY A 670 3.64 -11.53 30.20
CA GLY A 670 2.42 -10.77 29.99
C GLY A 670 1.19 -11.47 30.57
N ARG A 671 1.05 -12.78 30.35
CA ARG A 671 -0.08 -13.59 30.84
C ARG A 671 -0.28 -13.53 32.35
N PHE A 672 0.81 -13.49 33.11
CA PHE A 672 0.78 -13.53 34.57
C PHE A 672 1.13 -12.20 35.23
N GLY A 673 1.39 -11.14 34.45
CA GLY A 673 1.82 -9.84 34.99
C GLY A 673 3.22 -9.88 35.63
N GLY A 674 4.03 -10.90 35.31
CA GLY A 674 5.31 -11.16 35.94
C GLY A 674 5.71 -12.63 35.83
N LEU A 675 6.90 -12.99 36.34
CA LEU A 675 7.42 -14.35 36.38
C LEU A 675 7.62 -14.79 37.84
N HIS A 676 6.64 -15.53 38.36
CA HIS A 676 6.58 -15.89 39.78
C HIS A 676 7.12 -17.30 40.04
N THR A 677 6.96 -18.24 39.08
CA THR A 677 7.36 -19.64 39.25
C THR A 677 8.61 -20.03 38.44
N ALA A 678 9.24 -21.15 38.80
CA ALA A 678 10.37 -21.71 38.04
C ALA A 678 9.95 -22.11 36.61
N LEU A 679 8.74 -22.66 36.46
CA LEU A 679 8.16 -23.00 35.16
C LEU A 679 8.01 -21.76 34.27
N GLN A 680 7.44 -20.67 34.81
CA GLN A 680 7.29 -19.41 34.07
C GLN A 680 8.65 -18.85 33.62
N ARG A 681 9.66 -18.88 34.48
CA ARG A 681 11.04 -18.48 34.13
C ARG A 681 11.65 -19.37 33.04
N ALA A 682 11.40 -20.68 33.09
CA ALA A 682 11.86 -21.61 32.06
C ALA A 682 11.19 -21.36 30.70
N ILE A 683 9.87 -21.09 30.68
CA ILE A 683 9.13 -20.73 29.46
C ILE A 683 9.66 -19.42 28.89
N HIS A 684 9.81 -18.40 29.73
CA HIS A 684 10.35 -17.10 29.32
C HIS A 684 11.77 -17.21 28.73
N GLY A 685 12.61 -18.09 29.29
CA GLY A 685 13.93 -18.39 28.73
C GLY A 685 13.86 -18.99 27.31
N ARG A 686 12.85 -19.83 27.02
CA ARG A 686 12.60 -20.36 25.67
C ARG A 686 12.09 -19.27 24.73
N GLU A 687 11.18 -18.41 25.17
CA GLU A 687 10.73 -17.24 24.39
C GLU A 687 11.93 -16.37 23.98
N ALA A 688 12.80 -16.04 24.93
CA ALA A 688 14.01 -15.27 24.69
C ALA A 688 14.95 -15.96 23.69
N ALA A 689 15.17 -17.27 23.84
CA ALA A 689 16.04 -18.04 22.95
C ALA A 689 15.52 -18.10 21.51
N LEU A 690 14.20 -18.25 21.33
CA LEU A 690 13.56 -18.24 20.02
C LEU A 690 13.68 -16.87 19.36
N VAL A 691 13.32 -15.81 20.09
CA VAL A 691 13.39 -14.43 19.60
C VAL A 691 14.83 -14.04 19.22
N ALA A 692 15.81 -14.36 20.06
CA ALA A 692 17.21 -14.08 19.80
C ALA A 692 17.73 -14.77 18.53
N SER A 693 17.26 -15.99 18.26
CA SER A 693 17.67 -16.79 17.10
C SER A 693 16.93 -16.39 15.81
N SER A 694 15.81 -15.66 15.90
CA SER A 694 14.97 -15.34 14.74
C SER A 694 15.59 -14.23 13.90
N ASP A 695 15.71 -14.43 12.60
CA ASP A 695 16.15 -13.38 11.68
C ASP A 695 15.11 -12.24 11.63
N HIS A 696 13.81 -12.55 11.72
CA HIS A 696 12.74 -11.55 11.85
C HIS A 696 11.65 -12.00 12.83
N VAL A 697 11.06 -11.05 13.55
CA VAL A 697 10.00 -11.30 14.54
C VAL A 697 8.72 -10.56 14.13
N ILE A 698 7.60 -11.25 14.23
CA ILE A 698 6.25 -10.74 14.00
C ILE A 698 5.51 -10.72 15.34
N VAL A 699 4.81 -9.63 15.61
CA VAL A 699 3.91 -9.48 16.76
C VAL A 699 2.55 -8.97 16.30
N CYS A 700 1.50 -9.32 17.04
CA CYS A 700 0.12 -9.05 16.63
C CYS A 700 -0.36 -7.61 16.92
N SER A 701 0.31 -6.85 17.78
CA SER A 701 -0.11 -5.50 18.21
C SER A 701 1.08 -4.62 18.57
N GLN A 702 0.88 -3.30 18.61
CA GLN A 702 1.88 -2.36 19.14
C GLN A 702 2.15 -2.59 20.62
N ALA A 703 1.15 -3.02 21.39
CA ALA A 703 1.31 -3.45 22.77
C ALA A 703 2.30 -4.62 22.88
N MET A 704 2.11 -5.66 22.05
CA MET A 704 3.07 -6.77 21.98
C MET A 704 4.44 -6.33 21.45
N ARG A 705 4.50 -5.36 20.54
CA ARG A 705 5.77 -4.77 20.09
C ARG A 705 6.53 -4.15 21.26
N ARG A 706 5.85 -3.34 22.09
CA ARG A 706 6.46 -2.72 23.28
C ARG A 706 6.91 -3.78 24.27
N GLU A 707 6.08 -4.79 24.53
CA GLU A 707 6.37 -5.89 25.45
C GLU A 707 7.58 -6.72 25.00
N VAL A 708 7.58 -7.23 23.77
CA VAL A 708 8.66 -8.05 23.20
C VAL A 708 9.98 -7.26 23.12
N ARG A 709 9.94 -5.97 22.75
CA ARG A 709 11.14 -5.13 22.76
C ARG A 709 11.69 -4.93 24.17
N ARG A 710 10.82 -4.67 25.15
CA ARG A 710 11.22 -4.49 26.54
C ARG A 710 11.82 -5.76 27.11
N LEU A 711 11.21 -6.91 26.85
CA LEU A 711 11.61 -8.19 27.43
C LEU A 711 12.84 -8.81 26.75
N PHE A 712 12.98 -8.65 25.43
CA PHE A 712 13.97 -9.40 24.64
C PHE A 712 14.93 -8.52 23.82
N ALA A 713 14.88 -7.19 23.99
CA ALA A 713 15.79 -6.23 23.35
C ALA A 713 15.87 -6.33 21.81
N VAL A 714 14.76 -6.66 21.15
CA VAL A 714 14.72 -6.83 19.68
C VAL A 714 14.91 -5.48 18.95
N PRO A 715 15.82 -5.38 17.97
CA PRO A 715 15.99 -4.18 17.15
C PRO A 715 14.73 -3.84 16.33
N PRO A 716 14.38 -2.55 16.16
CA PRO A 716 13.18 -2.14 15.42
C PRO A 716 13.05 -2.71 14.00
N GLU A 717 14.18 -2.86 13.30
CA GLU A 717 14.28 -3.33 11.92
C GLU A 717 14.03 -4.84 11.76
N ARG A 718 14.13 -5.61 12.85
CA ARG A 718 13.84 -7.05 12.92
C ARG A 718 12.46 -7.36 13.46
N LEU A 719 11.61 -6.34 13.64
CA LEU A 719 10.31 -6.48 14.31
C LEU A 719 9.19 -5.83 13.50
N SER A 720 8.24 -6.65 13.04
CA SER A 720 7.03 -6.20 12.35
C SER A 720 5.79 -6.38 13.22
N VAL A 721 4.91 -5.38 13.23
CA VAL A 721 3.55 -5.53 13.76
C VAL A 721 2.66 -5.97 12.61
N ILE A 722 2.04 -7.13 12.71
CA ILE A 722 1.09 -7.65 11.72
C ILE A 722 -0.13 -8.16 12.50
N PRO A 723 -1.31 -7.52 12.38
CA PRO A 723 -2.50 -7.91 13.13
C PRO A 723 -3.00 -9.30 12.69
N ASN A 724 -3.77 -9.97 13.54
CA ASN A 724 -4.52 -11.16 13.12
C ASN A 724 -5.74 -10.75 12.28
N GLY A 725 -6.20 -11.65 11.42
CA GLY A 725 -7.37 -11.44 10.57
C GLY A 725 -8.61 -12.16 11.07
N VAL A 726 -9.72 -11.96 10.35
CA VAL A 726 -10.98 -12.66 10.61
C VAL A 726 -11.62 -13.12 9.30
N ASP A 727 -12.09 -14.38 9.27
CA ASP A 727 -12.87 -14.89 8.14
C ASP A 727 -14.34 -14.48 8.31
N ARG A 728 -14.76 -13.49 7.53
CA ARG A 728 -16.13 -12.97 7.53
C ARG A 728 -17.13 -13.97 6.95
N THR A 729 -16.68 -14.92 6.13
CA THR A 729 -17.57 -15.89 5.51
C THR A 729 -18.10 -16.92 6.51
N ALA A 730 -17.37 -17.14 7.61
CA ALA A 730 -17.77 -18.04 8.70
C ALA A 730 -19.09 -17.65 9.39
N PHE A 731 -19.52 -16.38 9.27
CA PHE A 731 -20.76 -15.87 9.87
C PHE A 731 -21.93 -15.79 8.87
N ARG A 732 -21.67 -16.02 7.57
CA ARG A 732 -22.72 -16.03 6.55
C ARG A 732 -23.61 -17.25 6.73
N GLY A 733 -24.92 -17.02 6.95
CA GLY A 733 -25.89 -18.09 7.18
C GLY A 733 -25.91 -18.62 8.62
N ALA A 734 -25.14 -18.04 9.54
CA ALA A 734 -25.28 -18.34 10.96
C ALA A 734 -26.67 -17.87 11.45
N ASN A 735 -27.38 -18.74 12.17
CA ASN A 735 -28.75 -18.50 12.60
C ASN A 735 -28.81 -18.24 14.11
N GLY A 736 -28.96 -16.98 14.49
CA GLY A 736 -29.04 -16.57 15.89
C GLY A 736 -30.26 -17.11 16.64
N ALA A 737 -31.42 -17.23 15.98
CA ALA A 737 -32.63 -17.77 16.58
C ALA A 737 -32.49 -19.27 16.87
N ALA A 738 -31.89 -20.03 15.94
CA ALA A 738 -31.60 -21.45 16.15
C ALA A 738 -30.61 -21.66 17.30
N ALA A 739 -29.57 -20.82 17.39
CA ALA A 739 -28.61 -20.86 18.49
C ALA A 739 -29.27 -20.59 19.85
N ARG A 740 -30.18 -19.61 19.92
CA ARG A 740 -30.98 -19.32 21.13
C ARG A 740 -31.84 -20.52 21.54
N ALA A 741 -32.55 -21.13 20.58
CA ALA A 741 -33.42 -22.27 20.84
C ALA A 741 -32.65 -23.52 21.32
N GLN A 742 -31.52 -23.83 20.68
CA GLN A 742 -30.71 -25.00 21.02
C GLN A 742 -30.13 -24.93 22.45
N LEU A 743 -29.88 -23.73 22.96
CA LEU A 743 -29.38 -23.50 24.33
C LEU A 743 -30.49 -23.22 25.35
N GLY A 744 -31.76 -23.24 24.94
CA GLY A 744 -32.89 -22.94 25.82
C GLY A 744 -32.85 -21.52 26.40
N LEU A 745 -32.30 -20.55 25.65
CA LEU A 745 -32.19 -19.18 26.13
C LEU A 745 -33.56 -18.50 26.20
N PRO A 746 -33.84 -17.66 27.21
CA PRO A 746 -35.15 -17.05 27.41
C PRO A 746 -35.56 -16.16 26.21
N PRO A 747 -36.79 -16.32 25.69
CA PRO A 747 -37.24 -15.55 24.53
C PRO A 747 -37.38 -14.06 24.87
N GLY A 748 -37.11 -13.20 23.88
CA GLY A 748 -37.26 -11.74 24.00
C GLY A 748 -36.23 -11.04 24.91
N LYS A 749 -35.27 -11.76 25.50
CA LYS A 749 -34.19 -11.16 26.29
C LYS A 749 -33.05 -10.63 25.40
N ARG A 750 -32.44 -9.50 25.81
CA ARG A 750 -31.22 -8.95 25.21
C ARG A 750 -30.01 -9.76 25.68
N LEU A 751 -29.16 -10.20 24.75
CA LEU A 751 -28.02 -11.07 25.03
C LEU A 751 -26.71 -10.30 25.16
N VAL A 752 -26.07 -10.48 26.31
CA VAL A 752 -24.67 -10.11 26.54
C VAL A 752 -23.83 -11.36 26.37
N VAL A 753 -22.99 -11.43 25.34
CA VAL A 753 -22.25 -12.65 24.99
C VAL A 753 -20.76 -12.51 25.25
N PHE A 754 -20.19 -13.43 26.01
CA PHE A 754 -18.75 -13.63 26.14
C PHE A 754 -18.35 -14.93 25.45
N VAL A 755 -17.25 -14.92 24.70
CA VAL A 755 -16.65 -16.13 24.12
C VAL A 755 -15.15 -16.16 24.41
N GLY A 756 -14.66 -17.22 25.04
CA GLY A 756 -13.24 -17.36 25.32
C GLY A 756 -12.90 -18.42 26.36
N ARG A 757 -11.60 -18.61 26.63
CA ARG A 757 -11.14 -19.50 27.71
C ARG A 757 -11.51 -18.89 29.07
N LEU A 758 -11.97 -19.72 30.01
CA LEU A 758 -12.35 -19.30 31.36
C LEU A 758 -11.13 -19.33 32.29
N VAL A 759 -10.26 -18.35 32.09
CA VAL A 759 -9.00 -18.14 32.82
C VAL A 759 -8.93 -16.70 33.32
N HIS A 760 -8.11 -16.44 34.33
CA HIS A 760 -8.13 -15.18 35.08
C HIS A 760 -7.88 -13.97 34.18
N GLU A 761 -6.93 -14.07 33.25
CA GLU A 761 -6.57 -13.00 32.33
C GLU A 761 -7.69 -12.59 31.36
N LYS A 762 -8.74 -13.41 31.18
CA LYS A 762 -9.91 -13.08 30.35
C LYS A 762 -11.00 -12.30 31.08
N GLY A 763 -10.87 -12.12 32.40
CA GLY A 763 -11.67 -11.16 33.15
C GLY A 763 -13.16 -11.49 33.29
N VAL A 764 -13.59 -12.73 33.07
CA VAL A 764 -15.02 -13.10 33.18
C VAL A 764 -15.57 -12.82 34.59
N HIS A 765 -14.74 -12.90 35.62
CA HIS A 765 -15.09 -12.51 36.99
C HIS A 765 -15.44 -11.02 37.10
N VAL A 766 -14.83 -10.14 36.29
CA VAL A 766 -15.17 -8.71 36.19
C VAL A 766 -16.54 -8.54 35.54
N LEU A 767 -16.84 -9.32 34.50
CA LEU A 767 -18.17 -9.33 33.88
C LEU A 767 -19.24 -9.79 34.89
N MET A 768 -18.99 -10.87 35.65
CA MET A 768 -19.93 -11.32 36.69
C MET A 768 -20.21 -10.22 37.72
N SER A 769 -19.18 -9.50 38.17
CA SER A 769 -19.33 -8.35 39.07
C SER A 769 -20.08 -7.16 38.44
N ALA A 770 -20.10 -7.04 37.12
CA ALA A 770 -20.80 -5.97 36.40
C ALA A 770 -22.29 -6.29 36.16
N VAL A 771 -22.69 -7.56 36.16
CA VAL A 771 -24.06 -8.00 35.84
C VAL A 771 -25.13 -7.35 36.74
N PRO A 772 -24.97 -7.25 38.08
CA PRO A 772 -26.00 -6.62 38.92
C PRO A 772 -26.35 -5.19 38.48
N GLU A 773 -25.34 -4.40 38.14
CA GLU A 773 -25.51 -3.01 37.68
C GLU A 773 -26.11 -2.93 36.28
N ILE A 774 -25.73 -3.84 35.37
CA ILE A 774 -26.34 -3.97 34.04
C ILE A 774 -27.82 -4.31 34.16
N VAL A 775 -28.18 -5.28 35.00
CA VAL A 775 -29.58 -5.73 35.19
C VAL A 775 -30.43 -4.64 35.84
N ALA A 776 -29.86 -3.83 36.75
CA ALA A 776 -30.56 -2.70 37.36
C ALA A 776 -31.03 -1.67 36.31
N HIS A 777 -30.24 -1.43 35.26
CA HIS A 777 -30.58 -0.50 34.18
C HIS A 777 -31.29 -1.16 32.99
N CYS A 778 -31.05 -2.45 32.75
CA CYS A 778 -31.60 -3.23 31.65
C CYS A 778 -32.16 -4.59 32.19
N PRO A 779 -33.39 -4.62 32.75
CA PRO A 779 -33.94 -5.79 33.43
C PRO A 779 -34.21 -7.03 32.56
N ASP A 780 -34.19 -6.87 31.24
CA ASP A 780 -34.41 -7.88 30.22
C ASP A 780 -33.11 -8.46 29.64
N VAL A 781 -31.96 -8.21 30.27
CA VAL A 781 -30.67 -8.79 29.88
C VAL A 781 -30.53 -10.24 30.37
N HIS A 782 -29.89 -11.07 29.53
CA HIS A 782 -29.38 -12.41 29.85
C HIS A 782 -27.94 -12.55 29.36
N VAL A 783 -27.04 -13.03 30.22
CA VAL A 783 -25.61 -13.18 29.91
C VAL A 783 -25.31 -14.61 29.49
N VAL A 784 -24.59 -14.78 28.38
CA VAL A 784 -24.15 -16.09 27.88
C VAL A 784 -22.64 -16.14 27.90
N VAL A 785 -22.09 -17.08 28.68
CA VAL A 785 -20.64 -17.30 28.81
C VAL A 785 -20.28 -18.58 28.08
N VAL A 786 -19.59 -18.43 26.95
CA VAL A 786 -19.16 -19.53 26.08
C VAL A 786 -17.68 -19.83 26.29
N GLY A 787 -17.38 -21.06 26.70
CA GLY A 787 -16.03 -21.57 26.82
C GLY A 787 -15.83 -22.53 27.99
N LYS A 788 -14.63 -23.08 28.08
CA LYS A 788 -14.16 -23.92 29.20
C LYS A 788 -12.91 -23.32 29.81
N GLY A 789 -12.66 -23.65 31.07
CA GLY A 789 -11.44 -23.29 31.76
C GLY A 789 -11.53 -23.53 33.26
N PRO A 790 -10.39 -23.47 33.96
CA PRO A 790 -10.31 -23.79 35.39
C PRO A 790 -11.14 -22.85 36.27
N MET A 791 -11.51 -21.66 35.80
CA MET A 791 -12.33 -20.73 36.58
C MET A 791 -13.83 -21.05 36.58
N LEU A 792 -14.31 -21.99 35.76
CA LEU A 792 -15.75 -22.22 35.62
C LEU A 792 -16.46 -22.44 36.98
N PRO A 793 -16.00 -23.32 37.89
CA PRO A 793 -16.67 -23.51 39.17
C PRO A 793 -16.72 -22.22 40.00
N HIS A 794 -15.62 -21.47 40.02
CA HIS A 794 -15.54 -20.19 40.74
C HIS A 794 -16.48 -19.12 40.19
N LEU A 795 -16.66 -19.06 38.86
CA LEU A 795 -17.57 -18.12 38.21
C LEU A 795 -19.04 -18.47 38.49
N GLU A 796 -19.37 -19.76 38.55
CA GLU A 796 -20.71 -20.23 38.95
C GLU A 796 -21.02 -19.91 40.42
N ASP A 797 -20.05 -20.12 41.32
CA ASP A 797 -20.17 -19.75 42.73
C ASP A 797 -20.33 -18.23 42.90
N GLN A 798 -19.56 -17.44 42.15
CA GLN A 798 -19.69 -15.98 42.15
C GLN A 798 -21.08 -15.54 41.69
N ALA A 799 -21.61 -16.15 40.62
CA ALA A 799 -22.95 -15.84 40.12
C ALA A 799 -24.06 -16.20 41.13
N ARG A 800 -23.92 -17.33 41.85
CA ARG A 800 -24.82 -17.72 42.95
C ARG A 800 -24.76 -16.74 44.11
N ALA A 801 -23.56 -16.40 44.58
CA ALA A 801 -23.34 -15.50 45.71
C ALA A 801 -23.89 -14.08 45.44
N MET A 802 -23.85 -13.63 44.19
CA MET A 802 -24.37 -12.32 43.77
C MET A 802 -25.88 -12.34 43.42
N GLY A 803 -26.56 -13.48 43.52
CA GLY A 803 -27.99 -13.60 43.21
C GLY A 803 -28.31 -13.45 41.71
N ILE A 804 -27.34 -13.63 40.82
CA ILE A 804 -27.49 -13.46 39.36
C ILE A 804 -27.50 -14.79 38.60
N ALA A 805 -27.50 -15.93 39.30
CA ALA A 805 -27.40 -17.25 38.66
C ALA A 805 -28.47 -17.51 37.59
N GLU A 806 -29.70 -17.05 37.78
CA GLU A 806 -30.79 -17.18 36.78
C GLU A 806 -30.63 -16.26 35.56
N ARG A 807 -29.70 -15.30 35.62
CA ARG A 807 -29.41 -14.32 34.56
C ARG A 807 -28.17 -14.68 33.73
N VAL A 808 -27.49 -15.78 34.05
CA VAL A 808 -26.23 -16.19 33.40
C VAL A 808 -26.33 -17.65 32.95
N THR A 809 -26.03 -17.92 31.68
CA THR A 809 -25.88 -19.28 31.16
C THR A 809 -24.41 -19.56 30.83
N PHE A 810 -23.81 -20.51 31.54
CA PHE A 810 -22.51 -21.08 31.22
C PHE A 810 -22.71 -22.28 30.29
N THR A 811 -22.25 -22.18 29.04
CA THR A 811 -22.53 -23.23 28.03
C THR A 811 -21.44 -24.32 27.96
N GLY A 812 -20.28 -24.07 28.57
CA GLY A 812 -19.10 -24.89 28.34
C GLY A 812 -18.56 -24.73 26.91
N PHE A 813 -18.06 -25.81 26.33
CA PHE A 813 -17.57 -25.80 24.95
C PHE A 813 -18.74 -26.00 24.00
N VAL A 814 -18.83 -25.13 22.98
CA VAL A 814 -19.82 -25.25 21.92
C VAL A 814 -19.12 -25.34 20.56
N PRO A 815 -19.69 -26.08 19.58
CA PRO A 815 -19.18 -26.09 18.21
C PRO A 815 -19.22 -24.70 17.55
N ASP A 816 -18.35 -24.49 16.55
CA ASP A 816 -18.21 -23.20 15.86
C ASP A 816 -19.53 -22.72 15.22
N ALA A 817 -20.40 -23.61 14.74
CA ALA A 817 -21.72 -23.23 14.21
C ALA A 817 -22.61 -22.56 15.27
N LEU A 818 -22.66 -23.14 16.48
CA LEU A 818 -23.45 -22.59 17.59
C LEU A 818 -22.83 -21.30 18.12
N ARG A 819 -21.49 -21.28 18.23
CA ARG A 819 -20.72 -20.08 18.59
C ARG A 819 -21.00 -18.91 17.65
N ASN A 820 -20.94 -19.12 16.34
CA ASN A 820 -21.15 -18.07 15.33
C ASN A 820 -22.60 -17.58 15.37
N GLY A 821 -23.56 -18.49 15.57
CA GLY A 821 -24.97 -18.14 15.79
C GLY A 821 -25.17 -17.26 17.03
N LEU A 822 -24.48 -17.55 18.15
CA LEU A 822 -24.55 -16.72 19.35
C LEU A 822 -23.96 -15.32 19.15
N LEU A 823 -22.85 -15.20 18.43
CA LEU A 823 -22.27 -13.89 18.10
C LEU A 823 -23.22 -13.08 17.21
N VAL A 824 -23.88 -13.69 16.23
CA VAL A 824 -24.91 -13.03 15.42
C VAL A 824 -26.14 -12.64 16.26
N ALA A 825 -26.47 -13.43 17.28
CA ALA A 825 -27.60 -13.18 18.17
C ALA A 825 -27.31 -12.16 19.29
N ALA A 826 -26.06 -11.70 19.43
CA ALA A 826 -25.61 -10.88 20.53
C ALA A 826 -26.05 -9.43 20.36
N ASP A 827 -26.73 -8.88 21.37
CA ASP A 827 -27.02 -7.45 21.45
C ASP A 827 -25.75 -6.65 21.82
N VAL A 828 -24.85 -7.30 22.57
CA VAL A 828 -23.50 -6.82 22.83
C VAL A 828 -22.58 -8.01 23.14
N ALA A 829 -21.40 -8.01 22.52
CA ALA A 829 -20.33 -8.94 22.83
C ALA A 829 -19.31 -8.28 23.76
N VAL A 830 -18.97 -8.95 24.87
CA VAL A 830 -18.16 -8.34 25.95
C VAL A 830 -16.88 -9.13 26.18
N PHE A 831 -15.74 -8.45 26.18
CA PHE A 831 -14.41 -9.03 26.35
C PHE A 831 -13.60 -8.27 27.41
N PRO A 832 -13.82 -8.54 28.71
CA PRO A 832 -13.29 -7.77 29.83
C PRO A 832 -11.86 -8.19 30.22
N SER A 833 -11.03 -8.59 29.25
CA SER A 833 -9.69 -9.14 29.50
C SER A 833 -8.83 -8.21 30.36
N LEU A 834 -8.01 -8.78 31.24
CA LEU A 834 -6.96 -8.08 31.97
C LEU A 834 -5.67 -8.02 31.14
N TYR A 835 -5.40 -9.10 30.39
CA TYR A 835 -4.32 -9.19 29.42
C TYR A 835 -4.85 -9.79 28.10
N GLU A 836 -4.69 -9.06 27.00
CA GLU A 836 -5.09 -9.51 25.68
C GLU A 836 -4.06 -9.09 24.63
N PRO A 837 -3.17 -9.99 24.15
CA PRO A 837 -2.16 -9.66 23.15
C PRO A 837 -2.75 -9.05 21.86
N PHE A 838 -3.86 -9.63 21.39
CA PHE A 838 -4.58 -9.16 20.20
C PHE A 838 -6.08 -9.06 20.42
N GLY A 839 -6.76 -10.19 20.66
CA GLY A 839 -8.22 -10.24 20.81
C GLY A 839 -8.96 -10.59 19.51
N ILE A 840 -8.60 -11.71 18.86
CA ILE A 840 -9.28 -12.21 17.64
C ILE A 840 -10.79 -12.30 17.82
N VAL A 841 -11.24 -12.67 19.02
CA VAL A 841 -12.67 -12.82 19.32
C VAL A 841 -13.47 -11.52 19.23
N ALA A 842 -12.83 -10.36 19.48
CA ALA A 842 -13.46 -9.07 19.27
C ALA A 842 -13.69 -8.83 17.77
N LEU A 843 -12.71 -9.17 16.92
CA LEU A 843 -12.89 -9.11 15.45
C LEU A 843 -13.97 -10.07 14.96
N GLU A 844 -14.05 -11.26 15.54
CA GLU A 844 -15.09 -12.26 15.20
C GLU A 844 -16.49 -11.76 15.58
N ALA A 845 -16.64 -11.11 16.74
CA ALA A 845 -17.89 -10.44 17.12
C ALA A 845 -18.23 -9.28 16.18
N MET A 846 -17.26 -8.41 15.88
CA MET A 846 -17.43 -7.31 14.92
C MET A 846 -17.79 -7.82 13.51
N ALA A 847 -17.20 -8.95 13.08
CA ALA A 847 -17.50 -9.60 11.80
C ALA A 847 -18.91 -10.20 11.76
N ALA A 848 -19.42 -10.67 12.90
CA ALA A 848 -20.79 -11.13 13.07
C ALA A 848 -21.82 -9.98 13.13
N GLY A 849 -21.36 -8.72 13.18
CA GLY A 849 -22.21 -7.53 13.33
C GLY A 849 -22.58 -7.20 14.77
N ALA A 850 -21.99 -7.89 15.76
CA ALA A 850 -22.23 -7.62 17.16
C ALA A 850 -21.48 -6.35 17.61
N PRO A 851 -22.16 -5.40 18.28
CA PRO A 851 -21.50 -4.33 19.03
C PRO A 851 -20.54 -4.91 20.06
N VAL A 852 -19.35 -4.34 20.19
CA VAL A 852 -18.33 -4.84 21.13
C VAL A 852 -18.06 -3.87 22.27
N VAL A 853 -17.93 -4.41 23.49
CA VAL A 853 -17.40 -3.72 24.67
C VAL A 853 -16.17 -4.49 25.15
N VAL A 854 -15.01 -3.84 25.19
CA VAL A 854 -13.74 -4.50 25.49
C VAL A 854 -12.98 -3.77 26.59
N SER A 855 -12.11 -4.46 27.31
CA SER A 855 -11.14 -3.77 28.17
C SER A 855 -10.13 -2.97 27.34
N HIS A 856 -9.76 -1.78 27.82
CA HIS A 856 -8.68 -0.96 27.26
C HIS A 856 -7.31 -1.57 27.62
N THR A 857 -7.00 -2.75 27.08
CA THR A 857 -5.73 -3.47 27.32
C THR A 857 -5.21 -4.12 26.05
N GLY A 858 -3.89 -4.20 25.94
CA GLY A 858 -3.18 -4.90 24.86
C GLY A 858 -3.72 -4.57 23.46
N GLY A 859 -3.95 -5.59 22.64
CA GLY A 859 -4.46 -5.42 21.28
C GLY A 859 -5.94 -5.05 21.19
N LEU A 860 -6.75 -5.27 22.24
CA LEU A 860 -8.16 -4.83 22.24
C LEU A 860 -8.28 -3.32 22.14
N ALA A 861 -7.38 -2.59 22.81
CA ALA A 861 -7.32 -1.13 22.73
C ALA A 861 -6.87 -0.60 21.35
N GLU A 862 -6.26 -1.46 20.52
CA GLU A 862 -5.88 -1.13 19.14
C GLU A 862 -7.00 -1.48 18.14
N ILE A 863 -7.73 -2.57 18.41
CA ILE A 863 -8.87 -3.02 17.59
C ILE A 863 -10.07 -2.10 17.80
N VAL A 864 -10.39 -1.77 19.06
CA VAL A 864 -11.59 -1.03 19.43
C VAL A 864 -11.24 0.39 19.86
N ARG A 865 -11.70 1.35 19.06
CA ARG A 865 -11.61 2.79 19.34
C ARG A 865 -12.93 3.27 19.92
N HIS A 866 -12.83 3.83 21.12
CA HIS A 866 -13.96 4.16 21.98
C HIS A 866 -14.99 5.04 21.26
N GLU A 867 -16.26 4.64 21.28
CA GLU A 867 -17.42 5.24 20.60
C GLU A 867 -17.36 5.36 19.06
N GLU A 868 -16.27 4.93 18.43
CA GLU A 868 -16.11 4.92 16.97
C GLU A 868 -16.57 3.58 16.37
N ASN A 869 -15.96 2.48 16.80
CA ASN A 869 -16.20 1.13 16.26
C ASN A 869 -16.56 0.09 17.36
N GLY A 870 -16.69 0.56 18.59
CA GLY A 870 -17.03 -0.20 19.79
C GLY A 870 -16.77 0.66 21.03
N LEU A 871 -16.96 0.11 22.22
CA LEU A 871 -16.66 0.83 23.47
C LEU A 871 -15.55 0.13 24.25
N THR A 872 -14.80 0.94 25.00
CA THR A 872 -13.72 0.46 25.86
C THR A 872 -13.99 0.77 27.33
N ALA A 873 -13.67 -0.17 28.21
CA ALA A 873 -13.78 -0.03 29.66
C ALA A 873 -12.41 -0.15 30.33
N TYR A 874 -12.25 0.41 31.53
CA TYR A 874 -10.99 0.25 32.28
C TYR A 874 -10.77 -1.22 32.68
N PRO A 875 -9.59 -1.81 32.41
CA PRO A 875 -9.31 -3.21 32.76
C PRO A 875 -9.50 -3.47 34.26
N GLY A 876 -10.22 -4.53 34.61
CA GLY A 876 -10.49 -4.90 36.01
C GLY A 876 -11.58 -4.09 36.71
N HIS A 877 -12.21 -3.12 36.03
CA HIS A 877 -13.16 -2.20 36.66
C HIS A 877 -14.62 -2.54 36.29
N ALA A 878 -15.30 -3.28 37.17
CA ALA A 878 -16.66 -3.78 36.92
C ALA A 878 -17.70 -2.69 36.62
N ARG A 879 -17.68 -1.58 37.35
CA ARG A 879 -18.60 -0.45 37.12
C ARG A 879 -18.40 0.21 35.75
N SER A 880 -17.17 0.55 35.39
CA SER A 880 -16.84 1.06 34.04
C SER A 880 -17.32 0.10 32.95
N LEU A 881 -17.13 -1.21 33.14
CA LEU A 881 -17.64 -2.22 32.21
C LEU A 881 -19.17 -2.20 32.11
N ALA A 882 -19.88 -2.14 33.25
CA ALA A 882 -21.33 -2.05 33.29
C ALA A 882 -21.85 -0.80 32.58
N GLU A 883 -21.25 0.37 32.84
CA GLU A 883 -21.61 1.64 32.21
C GLU A 883 -21.52 1.55 30.67
N GLN A 884 -20.44 0.97 30.13
CA GLN A 884 -20.28 0.81 28.68
C GLN A 884 -21.27 -0.19 28.09
N VAL A 885 -21.55 -1.30 28.78
CA VAL A 885 -22.54 -2.29 28.34
C VAL A 885 -23.94 -1.68 28.33
N VAL A 886 -24.33 -0.99 29.40
CA VAL A 886 -25.62 -0.29 29.48
C VAL A 886 -25.73 0.73 28.35
N ARG A 887 -24.68 1.53 28.11
CA ARG A 887 -24.65 2.54 27.04
C ARG A 887 -24.97 1.94 25.66
N VAL A 888 -24.35 0.82 25.30
CA VAL A 888 -24.62 0.10 24.03
C VAL A 888 -26.05 -0.44 23.97
N LEU A 889 -26.54 -0.97 25.09
CA LEU A 889 -27.88 -1.56 25.17
C LEU A 889 -28.99 -0.50 25.14
N THR A 890 -28.75 0.72 25.63
CA THR A 890 -29.76 1.79 25.71
C THR A 890 -29.70 2.78 24.55
N ASP A 891 -28.55 2.97 23.90
CA ASP A 891 -28.38 3.92 22.79
C ASP A 891 -28.35 3.20 21.43
N GLU A 892 -29.53 3.11 20.79
CA GLU A 892 -29.69 2.44 19.50
C GLU A 892 -28.91 3.12 18.36
N ARG A 893 -28.80 4.46 18.40
CA ARG A 893 -28.08 5.23 17.38
C ARG A 893 -26.58 4.95 17.47
N LEU A 894 -26.03 4.94 18.69
CA LEU A 894 -24.65 4.55 18.93
C LEU A 894 -24.40 3.13 18.44
N ARG A 895 -25.28 2.19 18.79
CA ARG A 895 -25.18 0.78 18.41
C ARG A 895 -25.14 0.57 16.89
N GLY A 896 -26.04 1.21 16.16
CA GLY A 896 -26.07 1.15 14.70
C GLY A 896 -24.80 1.73 14.07
N ARG A 897 -24.34 2.89 14.57
CA ARG A 897 -23.12 3.55 14.08
C ARG A 897 -21.87 2.69 14.31
N ILE A 898 -21.65 2.17 15.51
CA ILE A 898 -20.45 1.37 15.81
C ILE A 898 -20.43 0.06 15.03
N ALA A 899 -21.59 -0.58 14.83
CA ALA A 899 -21.70 -1.80 14.03
C ALA A 899 -21.41 -1.58 12.54
N GLU A 900 -21.84 -0.44 11.98
CA GLU A 900 -21.52 -0.07 10.60
C GLU A 900 -20.02 0.18 10.41
N VAL A 901 -19.41 0.97 11.30
CA VAL A 901 -17.97 1.27 11.25
C VAL A 901 -17.15 0.01 11.45
N SER A 902 -17.50 -0.83 12.44
CA SER A 902 -16.79 -2.09 12.70
C SER A 902 -16.83 -3.03 11.49
N ALA A 903 -17.98 -3.16 10.83
CA ALA A 903 -18.13 -4.00 9.64
C ALA A 903 -17.25 -3.53 8.47
N ARG A 904 -17.09 -2.20 8.31
CA ARG A 904 -16.22 -1.61 7.28
C ARG A 904 -14.73 -1.83 7.58
N GLU A 905 -14.32 -1.70 8.84
CA GLU A 905 -12.92 -1.87 9.22
C GLU A 905 -12.47 -3.34 9.16
N VAL A 906 -13.30 -4.24 9.66
CA VAL A 906 -13.09 -5.69 9.53
C VAL A 906 -12.93 -6.09 8.07
N ALA A 907 -13.66 -5.46 7.14
CA ALA A 907 -13.56 -5.75 5.72
C ALA A 907 -12.28 -5.26 5.04
N THR A 908 -11.55 -4.31 5.64
CA THR A 908 -10.44 -3.61 4.98
C THR A 908 -9.10 -3.83 5.68
N VAL A 909 -9.06 -3.70 7.01
CA VAL A 909 -7.81 -3.73 7.79
C VAL A 909 -7.43 -5.15 8.23
N TYR A 910 -8.42 -5.98 8.54
CA TYR A 910 -8.25 -7.29 9.16
C TYR A 910 -8.53 -8.46 8.19
N ASP A 911 -8.35 -8.20 6.90
CA ASP A 911 -8.45 -9.21 5.84
C ASP A 911 -7.18 -10.08 5.76
N TRP A 912 -7.38 -11.39 5.59
CA TRP A 912 -6.30 -12.37 5.57
C TRP A 912 -5.39 -12.27 4.34
N ASP A 913 -5.87 -11.80 3.18
CA ASP A 913 -5.02 -11.60 2.01
C ASP A 913 -4.08 -10.39 2.19
N GLY A 914 -4.57 -9.31 2.82
CA GLY A 914 -3.73 -8.20 3.29
C GLY A 914 -2.65 -8.65 4.28
N ILE A 915 -3.02 -9.46 5.27
CA ILE A 915 -2.10 -9.99 6.30
C ILE A 915 -1.06 -10.93 5.70
N ALA A 916 -1.46 -11.80 4.75
CA ALA A 916 -0.53 -12.69 4.05
C ALA A 916 0.52 -11.92 3.25
N ARG A 917 0.14 -10.84 2.56
CA ARG A 917 1.09 -9.96 1.83
C ARG A 917 2.13 -9.33 2.77
N ARG A 918 1.70 -8.80 3.92
CA ARG A 918 2.60 -8.26 4.95
C ARG A 918 3.52 -9.33 5.55
N THR A 919 3.02 -10.55 5.69
CA THR A 919 3.82 -11.69 6.16
C THR A 919 4.88 -12.08 5.13
N LEU A 920 4.55 -12.05 3.83
CA LEU A 920 5.52 -12.27 2.76
C LEU A 920 6.63 -11.20 2.74
N GLU A 921 6.31 -9.96 3.07
CA GLU A 921 7.32 -8.90 3.24
C GLU A 921 8.29 -9.22 4.40
N ALA A 922 7.78 -9.75 5.51
CA ALA A 922 8.62 -10.20 6.63
C ALA A 922 9.53 -11.37 6.23
N TYR A 923 9.03 -12.36 5.47
CA TYR A 923 9.87 -13.43 4.91
C TYR A 923 10.98 -12.89 4.01
N ARG A 924 10.65 -11.93 3.13
CA ARG A 924 11.65 -11.27 2.26
C ARG A 924 12.66 -10.45 3.06
N ALA A 925 12.25 -9.82 4.17
CA ALA A 925 13.16 -9.11 5.06
C ALA A 925 14.16 -10.09 5.71
N ALA A 926 13.67 -11.21 6.25
CA ALA A 926 14.52 -12.25 6.84
C ALA A 926 15.51 -12.84 5.83
N LEU A 927 15.06 -13.14 4.61
CA LEU A 927 15.90 -13.60 3.51
C LEU A 927 17.05 -12.62 3.20
N ARG A 928 16.74 -11.31 3.11
CA ARG A 928 17.75 -10.27 2.84
C ARG A 928 18.82 -10.21 3.94
N GLN A 929 18.40 -10.25 5.20
CA GLN A 929 19.32 -10.20 6.33
C GLN A 929 20.24 -11.42 6.34
N LYS A 930 19.72 -12.61 6.07
CA LYS A 930 20.50 -13.85 6.00
C LYS A 930 21.54 -13.83 4.87
N GLN A 931 21.14 -13.36 3.69
CA GLN A 931 22.01 -13.22 2.54
C GLN A 931 23.12 -12.18 2.78
N ALA A 932 22.82 -11.09 3.51
CA ALA A 932 23.81 -10.09 3.87
C ALA A 932 24.86 -10.64 4.87
N ALA A 933 24.42 -11.40 5.88
CA ALA A 933 25.31 -12.03 6.85
C ALA A 933 26.26 -13.06 6.21
N THR A 934 25.75 -13.86 5.26
CA THR A 934 26.55 -14.90 4.57
C THR A 934 27.61 -14.31 3.62
N ARG A 935 27.48 -13.03 3.22
CA ARG A 935 28.46 -12.32 2.37
C ARG A 935 29.54 -11.58 3.16
N THR A 936 29.38 -11.46 4.47
CA THR A 936 30.31 -10.74 5.37
C THR A 936 31.15 -11.68 6.23
N SER A 937 30.77 -12.96 6.32
CA SER A 937 31.58 -14.09 6.78
C SER A 937 32.37 -14.72 5.65
#